data_AF-A0A8T5XD37-F1
#
_entry.id   AF-A0A8T5XD37-F1
#
_cell.length_a   1.000
_cell.length_b   1.000
_cell.length_c   1.000
_cell.angle_alpha   90.00
_cell.angle_beta   90.00
_cell.angle_gamma   90.00
#
_symmetry.space_group_name_H-M   'P 1'
#
loop_
_entity.id
_entity.type
_entity.pdbx_description
1 polymer ?
#
loop_
_entity_poly.entity_id
_entity_poly.type
_entity_poly.pdbx_seq_one_letter_code
_entity_poly.pdbx_strand_id
1 'polypeptide(L)'
;MLRMRMLQMKIKKSLLLVIILIFLTGCSTISLENFDGDNAYKHIKKLSSNEYEGRLPGTEGNKKATKYIENEFKKIGLRPFKKESYLQSFRAISPILGEKASLKVIDKNGQTIKDYKLRKDFTEVTMDYAKGGKIVGKGLYNESFNDIKTKDKIILTSQNPHEENFSKILLKNRVKAVIRPSNKNNKGIKNNRFVKSVVLYKKQDEKIKGEFIDLIVNKNLFDELVRLSKEGKEISIDLDLKFPEVEMTNVIGYIPGEDNKLKKETILISAHLDHVGKDPNGEIYNGALDNSSGVATLIELARTIKESNIKPKRTIVFAAFNGEESGLQGSEYYTSSRPFDLIFTKVINLDMVGSKEKVKLEIKTSPSQSSKDKGEIKGVGLINTIRDLAKELNINYKINKYSFDGDHFSFSSKGIPAITLTNNSKKLIHTPDDDISNIDKNRLDKVGKLALSIVNYYALNAKDVNNISNLEERKIFFKNFFIFLLVLLSIIVLFILLYKLTRKEKLNKYFRNKPIFSTILFLLFLFSILIFNSDYEYENFNNTRMVSTNFYETKPWKVSDKLTTKKFSNIIDIDYDRKLRCILEDEKEFYLLTLNDKGEVIEKENLNLHGEDLKTYNKDIFYKQDNKLYKLDENNNKHKILDNVEGYNIVQNKEYQYIITYNKNKIKIKGKDIEKEINVNNILNLKAQIDDKNRIYIVILRRNKELYNLEKMYISSKGNISKIKKVHKLTKEKDFRFGIDKARGYIFYKRNKKDYYITFYLGRINSLQTKEKRLKVTGENGIVIDTKGLPQIKKGYNSQGKLTAIYHGLDKYNQGYIKLLRFFNGDITDRKTLYNDKQRNIKKILITSNANDEYLFWQEGKDSNIYATSSNPEFGEELLKNKILIRIDNIIQNIILAFILALFKLHCILPAFLILVLLRLIGKGRLLEKIWVMVLGVVINILFEIFFITKINQFIFSKEYIIIPILIAILALIVVIFYKYEKNNTSILKLFIIFIMINFIFITSLYAPYSQEGGLERIQQNEYFK
;
A
#
# COMPACT_ATOMS: atom_id res chain seq x y z
N MET A 1 -23.76 23.80 59.24
CA MET A 1 -22.31 23.63 58.99
C MET A 1 -21.81 22.19 59.07
N LEU A 2 -22.07 21.43 60.14
CA LEU A 2 -21.60 20.04 60.32
C LEU A 2 -22.05 19.08 59.18
N ARG A 3 -23.29 19.21 58.68
CA ARG A 3 -23.77 18.46 57.51
C ARG A 3 -23.01 18.75 56.21
N MET A 4 -22.53 19.98 55.99
CA MET A 4 -21.73 20.34 54.80
C MET A 4 -20.30 19.80 54.88
N ARG A 5 -19.68 19.79 56.07
CA ARG A 5 -18.35 19.19 56.28
C ARG A 5 -18.37 17.67 56.09
N MET A 6 -19.42 16.99 56.56
CA MET A 6 -19.58 15.55 56.32
C MET A 6 -19.82 15.20 54.84
N LEU A 7 -20.55 16.04 54.10
CA LEU A 7 -20.76 15.87 52.66
C LEU A 7 -19.44 16.06 51.88
N GLN A 8 -18.64 17.08 52.22
CA GLN A 8 -17.32 17.31 51.62
C GLN A 8 -16.32 16.18 51.92
N MET A 9 -16.37 15.58 53.11
CA MET A 9 -15.52 14.42 53.46
C MET A 9 -15.95 13.14 52.75
N LYS A 10 -17.25 12.88 52.59
CA LYS A 10 -17.76 11.74 51.82
C LYS A 10 -17.39 11.87 50.33
N ILE A 11 -17.54 13.06 49.75
CA ILE A 11 -17.14 13.34 48.36
C ILE A 11 -15.63 13.15 48.16
N LYS A 12 -14.77 13.62 49.09
CA LYS A 12 -13.31 13.40 49.01
C LYS A 12 -12.93 11.91 49.12
N LYS A 13 -13.59 11.13 49.98
CA LYS A 13 -13.34 9.68 50.10
C LYS A 13 -13.82 8.89 48.89
N SER A 14 -14.99 9.23 48.33
CA SER A 14 -15.49 8.62 47.10
C SER A 14 -14.62 8.97 45.89
N LEU A 15 -14.12 10.21 45.81
CA LEU A 15 -13.18 10.65 44.78
C LEU A 15 -11.84 9.92 44.90
N LEU A 16 -11.33 9.74 46.12
CA LEU A 16 -10.10 8.98 46.38
C LEU A 16 -10.26 7.48 46.03
N LEU A 17 -11.41 6.88 46.33
CA LEU A 17 -11.71 5.49 45.98
C LEU A 17 -11.83 5.29 44.47
N VAL A 18 -12.44 6.25 43.75
CA VAL A 18 -12.51 6.27 42.28
C VAL A 18 -11.12 6.49 41.68
N ILE A 19 -10.28 7.35 42.25
CA ILE A 19 -8.88 7.51 41.83
C ILE A 19 -8.10 6.21 42.04
N ILE A 20 -8.25 5.54 43.19
CA ILE A 20 -7.59 4.24 43.48
C ILE A 20 -8.08 3.14 42.52
N LEU A 21 -9.39 3.08 42.22
CA LEU A 21 -9.96 2.14 41.24
C LEU A 21 -9.50 2.43 39.79
N ILE A 22 -9.29 3.70 39.44
CA ILE A 22 -8.69 4.11 38.15
C ILE A 22 -7.18 3.77 38.09
N PHE A 23 -6.48 3.74 39.23
CA PHE A 23 -5.09 3.27 39.33
C PHE A 23 -4.98 1.73 39.34
N LEU A 24 -6.02 1.01 39.75
CA LEU A 24 -6.06 -0.48 39.79
C LEU A 24 -6.42 -1.14 38.45
N THR A 25 -6.87 -0.39 37.44
CA THR A 25 -6.94 -0.88 36.05
C THR A 25 -5.54 -0.84 35.42
N GLY A 26 -4.65 -1.67 35.95
CA GLY A 26 -3.24 -1.71 35.59
C GLY A 26 -3.01 -2.12 34.13
N CYS A 27 -2.04 -1.46 33.48
CA CYS A 27 -1.49 -1.83 32.19
C CYS A 27 -0.85 -3.23 32.31
N SER A 28 -1.36 -4.24 31.60
CA SER A 28 -0.78 -5.58 31.60
C SER A 28 0.51 -5.61 30.77
N THR A 29 1.66 -5.40 31.40
CA THR A 29 3.00 -5.55 30.81
C THR A 29 3.69 -6.81 31.31
N ILE A 30 4.45 -7.47 30.44
CA ILE A 30 5.37 -8.54 30.87
C ILE A 30 6.55 -7.91 31.61
N SER A 31 6.88 -8.43 32.79
CA SER A 31 8.08 -8.01 33.52
C SER A 31 9.34 -8.25 32.69
N LEU A 32 10.20 -7.25 32.59
CA LEU A 32 11.45 -7.37 31.85
C LEU A 32 12.42 -8.37 32.51
N GLU A 33 12.30 -8.58 33.82
CA GLU A 33 13.11 -9.58 34.55
C GLU A 33 12.77 -11.03 34.19
N ASN A 34 11.69 -11.26 33.43
CA ASN A 34 11.31 -12.60 32.97
C ASN A 34 12.07 -13.04 31.71
N PHE A 35 12.80 -12.13 31.04
CA PHE A 35 13.74 -12.52 30.00
C PHE A 35 15.02 -13.05 30.66
N ASP A 36 15.42 -14.27 30.33
CA ASP A 36 16.58 -14.92 30.93
C ASP A 36 17.75 -15.01 29.94
N GLY A 37 18.73 -14.11 30.10
CA GLY A 37 19.96 -14.11 29.31
C GLY A 37 20.80 -15.39 29.44
N ASP A 38 20.73 -16.13 30.56
CA ASP A 38 21.39 -17.42 30.72
C ASP A 38 20.74 -18.52 29.87
N ASN A 39 19.41 -18.52 29.77
CA ASN A 39 18.70 -19.45 28.88
C ASN A 39 18.97 -19.14 27.41
N ALA A 40 18.93 -17.87 27.01
CA ALA A 40 19.37 -17.47 25.67
C ALA A 40 20.81 -17.95 25.42
N TYR A 41 21.75 -17.75 26.35
CA TYR A 41 23.12 -18.23 26.20
C TYR A 41 23.22 -19.76 26.02
N LYS A 42 22.38 -20.56 26.70
CA LYS A 42 22.33 -22.03 26.49
C LYS A 42 21.93 -22.38 25.06
N HIS A 43 20.95 -21.69 24.48
CA HIS A 43 20.56 -21.88 23.08
C HIS A 43 21.70 -21.50 22.12
N ILE A 44 22.42 -20.40 22.39
CA ILE A 44 23.60 -20.04 21.59
C ILE A 44 24.64 -21.16 21.65
N LYS A 45 25.01 -21.60 22.86
CA LYS A 45 26.00 -22.65 23.07
C LYS A 45 25.65 -23.94 22.32
N LYS A 46 24.36 -24.28 22.24
CA LYS A 46 23.90 -25.43 21.46
C LYS A 46 24.03 -25.17 19.96
N LEU A 47 23.40 -24.12 19.44
CA LEU A 47 23.35 -23.82 18.00
C LEU A 47 24.72 -23.49 17.39
N SER A 48 25.65 -22.96 18.20
CA SER A 48 27.03 -22.65 17.82
C SER A 48 28.03 -23.74 18.21
N SER A 49 27.57 -24.97 18.48
CA SER A 49 28.48 -26.10 18.71
C SER A 49 28.89 -26.72 17.37
N ASN A 50 30.04 -27.40 17.37
CA ASN A 50 30.58 -28.08 16.19
C ASN A 50 29.60 -29.10 15.57
N GLU A 51 28.63 -29.61 16.34
CA GLU A 51 27.55 -30.51 15.88
C GLU A 51 26.71 -29.91 14.73
N TYR A 52 26.61 -28.59 14.69
CA TYR A 52 25.83 -27.82 13.72
C TYR A 52 26.67 -27.33 12.54
N GLU A 53 27.97 -27.65 12.49
CA GLU A 53 28.86 -27.47 11.33
C GLU A 53 28.82 -26.07 10.68
N GLY A 54 28.60 -25.02 11.48
CA GLY A 54 28.46 -23.65 10.98
C GLY A 54 27.23 -23.40 10.09
N ARG A 55 26.22 -24.26 10.15
CA ARG A 55 24.84 -24.04 9.66
C ARG A 55 24.69 -23.50 8.23
N LEU A 56 25.61 -23.81 7.32
CA LEU A 56 25.52 -23.39 5.92
C LEU A 56 24.28 -24.01 5.24
N PRO A 57 23.46 -23.24 4.51
CA PRO A 57 22.26 -23.78 3.88
C PRO A 57 22.56 -24.98 2.98
N GLY A 58 21.75 -26.04 3.11
CA GLY A 58 21.93 -27.30 2.39
C GLY A 58 22.84 -28.33 3.08
N THR A 59 23.48 -27.99 4.19
CA THR A 59 24.27 -28.93 5.01
C THR A 59 23.43 -29.63 6.08
N GLU A 60 23.93 -30.75 6.63
CA GLU A 60 23.30 -31.44 7.76
C GLU A 60 23.24 -30.57 9.02
N GLY A 61 24.28 -29.77 9.27
CA GLY A 61 24.29 -28.79 10.36
C GLY A 61 23.14 -27.78 10.29
N ASN A 62 22.82 -27.27 9.10
CA ASN A 62 21.67 -26.37 8.90
C ASN A 62 20.33 -27.09 9.14
N LYS A 63 20.16 -28.33 8.64
CA LYS A 63 18.96 -29.14 8.90
C LYS A 63 18.74 -29.39 10.40
N LYS A 64 19.81 -29.70 11.14
CA LYS A 64 19.77 -29.85 12.60
C LYS A 64 19.35 -28.55 13.28
N ALA A 65 19.86 -27.39 12.83
CA ALA A 65 19.47 -26.08 13.36
C ALA A 65 17.99 -25.80 13.12
N THR A 66 17.49 -25.99 11.90
CA THR A 66 16.07 -25.88 11.57
C THR A 66 15.22 -26.77 12.47
N LYS A 67 15.62 -28.03 12.66
CA LYS A 67 14.87 -28.98 13.50
C LYS A 67 14.88 -28.59 14.98
N TYR A 68 16.02 -28.12 15.47
CA TYR A 68 16.16 -27.64 16.84
C TYR A 68 15.20 -26.47 17.12
N ILE A 69 15.20 -25.45 16.26
CA ILE A 69 14.34 -24.27 16.40
C ILE A 69 12.86 -24.67 16.30
N GLU A 70 12.51 -25.56 15.36
CA GLU A 70 11.15 -26.09 15.25
C GLU A 70 10.70 -26.77 16.55
N ASN A 71 11.56 -27.60 17.14
CA ASN A 71 11.26 -28.30 18.38
C ASN A 71 11.12 -27.34 19.57
N GLU A 72 11.96 -26.31 19.67
CA GLU A 72 11.81 -25.28 20.70
C GLU A 72 10.49 -24.50 20.53
N PHE A 73 10.11 -24.13 19.31
CA PHE A 73 8.81 -23.48 19.05
C PHE A 73 7.63 -24.37 19.44
N LYS A 74 7.71 -25.68 19.17
CA LYS A 74 6.72 -26.68 19.59
C LYS A 74 6.66 -26.80 21.11
N LYS A 75 7.81 -26.91 21.78
CA LYS A 75 7.92 -27.03 23.23
C LYS A 75 7.34 -25.81 23.95
N ILE A 76 7.59 -24.60 23.43
CA ILE A 76 7.01 -23.36 23.93
C ILE A 76 5.48 -23.33 23.72
N GLY A 77 4.96 -24.03 22.69
CA GLY A 77 3.53 -24.01 22.37
C GLY A 77 3.13 -22.79 21.54
N LEU A 78 4.02 -22.33 20.66
CA LEU A 78 3.68 -21.37 19.60
C LEU A 78 2.74 -22.02 18.59
N ARG A 79 1.91 -21.24 17.89
CA ARG A 79 1.10 -21.77 16.79
C ARG A 79 1.92 -21.89 15.50
N PRO A 80 1.77 -22.96 14.73
CA PRO A 80 2.39 -23.09 13.41
C PRO A 80 1.70 -22.18 12.39
N PHE A 81 2.46 -21.55 11.48
CA PHE A 81 1.90 -20.58 10.53
C PHE A 81 0.94 -21.18 9.48
N LYS A 82 1.01 -22.49 9.19
CA LYS A 82 0.13 -23.16 8.21
C LYS A 82 -0.27 -24.56 8.63
N LYS A 83 -1.58 -24.78 8.93
CA LYS A 83 -2.24 -26.10 9.12
C LYS A 83 -1.31 -27.19 9.69
N GLU A 84 -0.61 -26.86 10.80
CA GLU A 84 0.32 -27.71 11.57
C GLU A 84 1.83 -27.67 11.27
N SER A 85 2.31 -26.91 10.27
CA SER A 85 3.75 -26.76 10.00
C SER A 85 4.32 -25.41 10.44
N TYR A 86 5.48 -25.43 11.10
CA TYR A 86 6.34 -24.26 11.32
C TYR A 86 7.30 -24.02 10.16
N LEU A 87 7.42 -24.97 9.24
CA LEU A 87 8.45 -24.98 8.20
C LEU A 87 7.95 -24.32 6.92
N GLN A 88 8.62 -23.25 6.49
CA GLN A 88 8.43 -22.61 5.21
C GLN A 88 9.61 -22.94 4.30
N SER A 89 9.45 -23.99 3.51
CA SER A 89 10.50 -24.51 2.61
C SER A 89 10.46 -23.86 1.23
N PHE A 90 11.63 -23.62 0.66
CA PHE A 90 11.85 -23.06 -0.67
C PHE A 90 13.18 -23.54 -1.24
N ARG A 91 13.37 -23.43 -2.56
CA ARG A 91 14.65 -23.75 -3.22
C ARG A 91 15.41 -22.48 -3.52
N ALA A 92 16.71 -22.52 -3.25
CA ALA A 92 17.62 -21.40 -3.35
C ALA A 92 19.06 -21.90 -3.58
N ILE A 93 19.94 -21.03 -4.08
CA ILE A 93 21.34 -21.42 -4.36
C ILE A 93 22.15 -21.27 -3.07
N SER A 94 23.00 -22.25 -2.77
CA SER A 94 23.98 -22.18 -1.67
C SER A 94 25.38 -22.43 -2.22
N PRO A 95 26.34 -21.50 -2.07
CA PRO A 95 27.72 -21.76 -2.46
C PRO A 95 28.40 -22.66 -1.41
N ILE A 96 28.91 -23.80 -1.86
CA ILE A 96 29.56 -24.81 -1.02
C ILE A 96 30.99 -25.01 -1.52
N LEU A 97 31.96 -24.68 -0.67
CA LEU A 97 33.35 -25.07 -0.87
C LEU A 97 33.55 -26.48 -0.30
N GLY A 98 33.84 -27.44 -1.18
CA GLY A 98 34.05 -28.85 -0.83
C GLY A 98 35.44 -29.13 -0.27
N GLU A 99 36.03 -30.28 -0.62
CA GLU A 99 37.25 -30.77 0.05
C GLU A 99 38.57 -30.18 -0.49
N LYS A 100 38.53 -29.44 -1.60
CA LYS A 100 39.74 -28.90 -2.25
C LYS A 100 39.70 -27.38 -2.38
N ALA A 101 40.75 -26.74 -1.88
CA ALA A 101 41.06 -25.34 -2.12
C ALA A 101 42.59 -25.15 -2.11
N SER A 102 43.21 -25.19 -3.28
CA SER A 102 44.66 -25.04 -3.42
C SER A 102 45.04 -23.92 -4.37
N LEU A 103 46.06 -23.17 -3.99
CA LEU A 103 46.73 -22.16 -4.80
C LEU A 103 48.23 -22.38 -4.65
N LYS A 104 48.92 -22.69 -5.76
CA LYS A 104 50.35 -23.00 -5.79
C LYS A 104 51.04 -22.26 -6.92
N VAL A 105 52.34 -22.05 -6.76
CA VAL A 105 53.23 -21.71 -7.88
C VAL A 105 54.11 -22.92 -8.17
N ILE A 106 54.16 -23.30 -9.44
CA ILE A 106 54.92 -24.44 -9.94
C ILE A 106 55.95 -24.01 -10.97
N ASP A 107 57.00 -24.83 -11.13
CA ASP A 107 57.95 -24.68 -12.23
C ASP A 107 57.43 -25.34 -13.53
N LYS A 108 58.24 -25.29 -14.59
CA LYS A 108 57.93 -25.90 -15.90
C LYS A 108 57.83 -27.44 -15.83
N ASN A 109 58.40 -28.07 -14.81
CA ASN A 109 58.37 -29.51 -14.59
C ASN A 109 57.19 -29.93 -13.69
N GLY A 110 56.36 -28.97 -13.24
CA GLY A 110 55.24 -29.21 -12.34
C GLY A 110 55.63 -29.33 -10.87
N GLN A 111 56.89 -29.08 -10.50
CA GLN A 111 57.34 -29.11 -9.11
C GLN A 111 56.80 -27.88 -8.37
N THR A 112 56.25 -28.10 -7.18
CA THR A 112 55.75 -27.02 -6.33
C THR A 112 56.90 -26.18 -5.80
N ILE A 113 56.90 -24.89 -6.13
CA ILE A 113 57.85 -23.91 -5.62
C ILE A 113 57.30 -23.26 -4.34
N LYS A 114 56.02 -22.90 -4.38
CA LYS A 114 55.30 -22.27 -3.27
C LYS A 114 53.89 -22.86 -3.15
N ASP A 115 53.45 -23.03 -1.92
CA ASP A 115 52.11 -23.49 -1.57
C ASP A 115 51.49 -22.48 -0.60
N TYR A 116 50.29 -22.00 -0.91
CA TYR A 116 49.62 -20.94 -0.18
C TYR A 116 48.41 -21.47 0.57
N LYS A 117 48.13 -20.90 1.75
CA LYS A 117 47.09 -21.39 2.66
C LYS A 117 45.79 -20.61 2.50
N LEU A 118 44.67 -21.33 2.36
CA LEU A 118 43.32 -20.75 2.41
C LEU A 118 43.11 -19.96 3.71
N ARG A 119 42.38 -18.85 3.64
CA ARG A 119 42.10 -17.88 4.72
C ARG A 119 43.31 -17.14 5.29
N LYS A 120 44.54 -17.56 5.03
CA LYS A 120 45.75 -16.81 5.39
C LYS A 120 46.28 -16.00 4.20
N ASP A 121 46.44 -16.68 3.09
CA ASP A 121 47.10 -16.14 1.90
C ASP A 121 46.10 -15.76 0.82
N PHE A 122 45.02 -16.55 0.68
CA PHE A 122 43.95 -16.32 -0.29
C PHE A 122 42.56 -16.75 0.22
N THR A 123 41.52 -16.31 -0.48
CA THR A 123 40.12 -16.69 -0.27
C THR A 123 39.39 -16.75 -1.61
N GLU A 124 38.47 -17.70 -1.75
CA GLU A 124 37.50 -17.73 -2.83
C GLU A 124 36.45 -16.63 -2.69
N VAL A 125 35.80 -16.34 -3.81
CA VAL A 125 34.68 -15.41 -3.93
C VAL A 125 33.47 -16.16 -4.46
N THR A 126 32.30 -15.93 -3.85
CA THR A 126 31.03 -16.61 -4.18
C THR A 126 30.06 -15.74 -4.97
N MET A 127 30.51 -14.59 -5.46
CA MET A 127 29.69 -13.61 -6.18
C MET A 127 29.45 -13.98 -7.65
N ASP A 128 28.65 -13.18 -8.34
CA ASP A 128 28.26 -13.35 -9.74
C ASP A 128 29.44 -13.74 -10.64
N TYR A 129 29.24 -14.76 -11.50
CA TYR A 129 30.21 -15.38 -12.41
C TYR A 129 31.32 -16.24 -11.79
N ALA A 130 31.42 -16.36 -10.46
CA ALA A 130 32.39 -17.26 -9.83
C ALA A 130 32.06 -18.74 -10.06
N LYS A 131 33.09 -19.58 -10.24
CA LYS A 131 32.99 -21.05 -10.22
C LYS A 131 34.20 -21.69 -9.56
N GLY A 132 34.02 -22.94 -9.13
CA GLY A 132 35.14 -23.87 -8.92
C GLY A 132 35.76 -24.36 -10.24
N GLY A 133 36.87 -25.08 -10.11
CA GLY A 133 37.57 -25.71 -11.20
C GLY A 133 39.07 -25.85 -10.94
N LYS A 134 39.73 -26.55 -11.87
CA LYS A 134 41.18 -26.73 -11.88
C LYS A 134 41.81 -26.01 -13.06
N ILE A 135 42.88 -25.27 -12.82
CA ILE A 135 43.61 -24.58 -13.86
C ILE A 135 45.08 -24.41 -13.53
N VAL A 136 45.91 -24.54 -14.57
CA VAL A 136 47.33 -24.24 -14.53
C VAL A 136 47.66 -23.29 -15.67
N GLY A 137 48.44 -22.26 -15.38
CA GLY A 137 49.00 -21.38 -16.41
C GLY A 137 49.71 -20.17 -15.84
N LYS A 138 50.37 -19.41 -16.71
CA LYS A 138 51.02 -18.16 -16.34
C LYS A 138 50.01 -17.10 -15.93
N GLY A 139 50.30 -16.38 -14.85
CA GLY A 139 49.53 -15.21 -14.44
C GLY A 139 49.90 -14.00 -15.28
N LEU A 140 48.91 -13.33 -15.86
CA LEU A 140 49.16 -12.13 -16.63
C LEU A 140 48.69 -10.90 -15.88
N TYR A 141 49.66 -10.08 -15.52
CA TYR A 141 49.41 -8.80 -14.92
C TYR A 141 49.02 -7.78 -15.99
N ASN A 142 47.86 -7.15 -15.81
CA ASN A 142 47.39 -6.13 -16.74
C ASN A 142 46.88 -4.90 -15.99
N GLU A 143 47.48 -3.74 -16.29
CA GLU A 143 47.10 -2.46 -15.69
C GLU A 143 45.92 -1.81 -16.40
N SER A 144 45.77 -2.06 -17.71
CA SER A 144 44.68 -1.58 -18.57
C SER A 144 43.71 -2.71 -18.93
N PHE A 145 42.41 -2.47 -18.83
CA PHE A 145 41.38 -3.48 -19.13
C PHE A 145 40.99 -3.55 -20.62
N ASN A 146 41.33 -2.53 -21.41
CA ASN A 146 41.00 -2.48 -22.85
C ASN A 146 41.89 -3.40 -23.70
N ASP A 147 43.04 -3.81 -23.16
CA ASP A 147 44.10 -4.50 -23.90
C ASP A 147 44.17 -6.01 -23.60
N ILE A 148 43.15 -6.58 -22.95
CA ILE A 148 43.05 -8.04 -22.77
C ILE A 148 42.73 -8.66 -24.15
N LYS A 149 43.78 -9.05 -24.89
CA LYS A 149 43.71 -9.55 -26.28
C LYS A 149 43.77 -11.08 -26.39
N THR A 150 43.82 -11.79 -25.29
CA THR A 150 44.39 -13.13 -25.30
C THR A 150 43.43 -14.23 -24.85
N LYS A 151 43.67 -15.46 -25.33
CA LYS A 151 43.10 -16.72 -24.81
C LYS A 151 43.71 -17.10 -23.45
N ASP A 152 44.16 -16.12 -22.67
CA ASP A 152 44.95 -16.37 -21.48
C ASP A 152 44.06 -16.71 -20.29
N LYS A 153 44.56 -17.67 -19.52
CA LYS A 153 43.76 -18.44 -18.58
C LYS A 153 43.63 -17.76 -17.22
N ILE A 154 44.67 -17.07 -16.75
CA ILE A 154 44.74 -16.49 -15.39
C ILE A 154 45.14 -15.00 -15.48
N ILE A 155 44.26 -14.12 -15.01
CA ILE A 155 44.48 -12.67 -15.00
C ILE A 155 44.79 -12.19 -13.57
N LEU A 156 45.87 -11.42 -13.42
CA LEU A 156 46.25 -10.72 -12.20
C LEU A 156 45.87 -9.24 -12.35
N THR A 157 44.93 -8.76 -11.56
CA THR A 157 44.43 -7.37 -11.67
C THR A 157 43.98 -6.80 -10.34
N SER A 158 44.01 -5.47 -10.21
CA SER A 158 43.43 -4.74 -9.07
C SER A 158 41.95 -4.38 -9.28
N GLN A 159 41.41 -4.54 -10.49
CA GLN A 159 40.03 -4.21 -10.82
C GLN A 159 39.04 -5.26 -10.30
N ASN A 160 37.84 -4.82 -9.95
CA ASN A 160 36.81 -5.70 -9.43
C ASN A 160 36.10 -6.45 -10.58
N PRO A 161 36.23 -7.80 -10.68
CA PRO A 161 35.67 -8.58 -11.77
C PRO A 161 34.13 -8.55 -11.85
N HIS A 162 33.46 -8.03 -10.82
CA HIS A 162 32.00 -7.91 -10.76
C HIS A 162 31.47 -6.56 -11.26
N GLU A 163 32.33 -5.63 -11.68
CA GLU A 163 31.88 -4.41 -12.36
C GLU A 163 31.34 -4.75 -13.76
N GLU A 164 30.24 -4.09 -14.16
CA GLU A 164 29.50 -4.47 -15.37
C GLU A 164 30.36 -4.43 -16.65
N ASN A 165 31.20 -3.41 -16.80
CA ASN A 165 32.06 -3.28 -17.97
C ASN A 165 33.20 -4.30 -17.96
N PHE A 166 33.83 -4.50 -16.80
CA PHE A 166 34.97 -5.40 -16.68
C PHE A 166 34.55 -6.86 -16.79
N SER A 167 33.46 -7.26 -16.14
CA SER A 167 32.88 -8.61 -16.29
C SER A 167 32.60 -8.96 -17.75
N LYS A 168 32.01 -8.06 -18.54
CA LYS A 168 31.78 -8.27 -19.99
C LYS A 168 33.08 -8.54 -20.76
N ILE A 169 34.17 -7.86 -20.41
CA ILE A 169 35.48 -8.05 -21.05
C ILE A 169 36.06 -9.42 -20.69
N LEU A 170 36.02 -9.80 -19.41
CA LEU A 170 36.48 -11.11 -18.94
C LEU A 170 35.74 -12.26 -19.65
N LEU A 171 34.41 -12.13 -19.77
CA LEU A 171 33.55 -13.10 -20.45
C LEU A 171 33.83 -13.18 -21.96
N LYS A 172 33.94 -12.03 -22.64
CA LYS A 172 34.26 -11.96 -24.07
C LYS A 172 35.58 -12.67 -24.39
N ASN A 173 36.58 -12.51 -23.53
CA ASN A 173 37.91 -13.10 -23.68
C ASN A 173 38.04 -14.52 -23.11
N ARG A 174 36.97 -15.10 -22.56
CA ARG A 174 36.94 -16.47 -21.98
C ARG A 174 37.99 -16.70 -20.90
N VAL A 175 38.25 -15.67 -20.08
CA VAL A 175 39.13 -15.77 -18.90
C VAL A 175 38.65 -16.91 -18.02
N LYS A 176 39.59 -17.65 -17.42
CA LYS A 176 39.28 -18.85 -16.62
C LYS A 176 39.53 -18.64 -15.13
N ALA A 177 40.43 -17.74 -14.75
CA ALA A 177 40.62 -17.32 -13.38
C ALA A 177 41.04 -15.83 -13.31
N VAL A 178 40.60 -15.17 -12.25
CA VAL A 178 41.01 -13.82 -11.86
C VAL A 178 41.55 -13.88 -10.44
N ILE A 179 42.71 -13.28 -10.22
CA ILE A 179 43.30 -13.11 -8.90
C ILE A 179 43.48 -11.63 -8.67
N ARG A 180 43.05 -11.15 -7.49
CA ARG A 180 43.12 -9.73 -7.13
C ARG A 180 43.60 -9.51 -5.70
N PRO A 181 44.31 -8.41 -5.42
CA PRO A 181 44.77 -8.11 -4.08
C PRO A 181 43.59 -7.73 -3.17
N SER A 182 43.73 -8.01 -1.88
CA SER A 182 42.75 -7.62 -0.87
C SER A 182 42.71 -6.09 -0.72
N ASN A 183 41.57 -5.48 -1.02
CA ASN A 183 41.24 -4.15 -0.51
C ASN A 183 41.02 -4.33 1.01
N LYS A 184 41.61 -3.50 1.87
CA LYS A 184 41.73 -3.72 3.35
C LYS A 184 40.43 -4.14 4.09
N ASN A 185 39.25 -4.01 3.49
CA ASN A 185 37.95 -4.36 4.06
C ASN A 185 37.67 -5.88 4.18
N ASN A 186 38.38 -6.75 3.47
CA ASN A 186 38.07 -8.21 3.46
C ASN A 186 38.92 -9.04 4.43
N LYS A 187 39.71 -8.37 5.28
CA LYS A 187 40.51 -9.02 6.31
C LYS A 187 39.79 -8.95 7.65
N GLY A 188 39.71 -10.08 8.35
CA GLY A 188 39.39 -10.11 9.77
C GLY A 188 40.37 -9.21 10.51
N ILE A 189 39.84 -8.19 11.19
CA ILE A 189 40.64 -7.14 11.85
C ILE A 189 41.58 -7.76 12.91
N LYS A 190 41.20 -8.93 13.44
CA LYS A 190 42.02 -9.77 14.33
C LYS A 190 42.70 -10.86 13.48
N ASN A 191 44.02 -11.03 13.65
CA ASN A 191 44.83 -12.10 13.03
C ASN A 191 45.17 -11.98 11.53
N ASN A 192 44.81 -10.88 10.84
CA ASN A 192 45.19 -10.63 9.43
C ASN A 192 44.78 -11.76 8.47
N ARG A 193 43.73 -12.52 8.81
CA ARG A 193 43.13 -13.61 8.01
C ARG A 193 41.99 -13.08 7.14
N PHE A 194 41.66 -13.77 6.06
CA PHE A 194 40.44 -13.54 5.30
C PHE A 194 39.22 -14.07 6.07
N VAL A 195 38.14 -13.30 6.02
CA VAL A 195 36.81 -13.79 6.42
C VAL A 195 36.25 -14.72 5.35
N LYS A 196 35.45 -15.69 5.76
CA LYS A 196 34.68 -16.50 4.81
C LYS A 196 33.47 -15.71 4.32
N SER A 197 33.02 -15.93 3.09
CA SER A 197 31.80 -15.27 2.58
C SER A 197 31.06 -16.24 1.67
N VAL A 198 29.73 -16.20 1.73
CA VAL A 198 28.84 -17.04 0.92
C VAL A 198 27.78 -16.21 0.19
N VAL A 199 28.00 -14.89 0.08
CA VAL A 199 27.08 -13.92 -0.49
C VAL A 199 26.88 -14.15 -1.99
N LEU A 200 25.62 -14.04 -2.42
CA LEU A 200 25.19 -14.01 -3.82
C LEU A 200 24.55 -12.63 -4.11
N TYR A 201 24.75 -12.04 -5.30
CA TYR A 201 24.07 -10.78 -5.69
C TYR A 201 22.95 -11.01 -6.70
N LYS A 202 21.85 -10.28 -6.52
CA LYS A 202 20.59 -10.51 -7.24
C LYS A 202 20.56 -9.98 -8.68
N LYS A 203 21.59 -9.26 -9.13
CA LYS A 203 21.51 -8.44 -10.32
C LYS A 203 21.83 -9.21 -11.61
N GLN A 204 21.38 -10.47 -11.72
CA GLN A 204 21.40 -11.26 -12.96
C GLN A 204 20.70 -12.61 -12.80
N ASP A 205 19.37 -12.63 -12.83
CA ASP A 205 18.65 -13.90 -12.91
C ASP A 205 18.62 -14.43 -14.36
N GLU A 206 19.51 -15.40 -14.65
CA GLU A 206 19.12 -16.80 -14.87
C GLU A 206 20.34 -17.71 -14.71
N LYS A 207 20.46 -18.22 -13.48
CA LYS A 207 21.45 -19.17 -12.93
C LYS A 207 22.86 -18.56 -12.88
N ILE A 208 23.49 -18.59 -11.70
CA ILE A 208 24.92 -18.30 -11.55
C ILE A 208 25.67 -19.29 -12.46
N LYS A 209 25.80 -18.96 -13.74
CA LYS A 209 26.71 -19.64 -14.66
C LYS A 209 28.04 -19.10 -14.24
N GLY A 210 28.68 -19.81 -13.33
CA GLY A 210 30.05 -19.51 -12.99
C GLY A 210 30.90 -19.68 -14.25
N GLU A 211 31.63 -18.65 -14.62
CA GLU A 211 32.39 -18.58 -15.88
C GLU A 211 33.90 -18.66 -15.61
N PHE A 212 34.36 -18.15 -14.47
CA PHE A 212 35.77 -18.14 -14.06
C PHE A 212 35.93 -18.29 -12.53
N ILE A 213 37.12 -18.73 -12.11
CA ILE A 213 37.51 -18.74 -10.69
C ILE A 213 37.85 -17.31 -10.27
N ASP A 214 37.30 -16.79 -9.18
CA ASP A 214 37.69 -15.49 -8.59
C ASP A 214 38.33 -15.72 -7.21
N LEU A 215 39.58 -15.27 -7.06
CA LEU A 215 40.34 -15.34 -5.82
C LEU A 215 40.77 -13.95 -5.38
N ILE A 216 40.65 -13.71 -4.08
CA ILE A 216 41.30 -12.57 -3.42
C ILE A 216 42.54 -13.10 -2.70
N VAL A 217 43.68 -12.44 -2.90
CA VAL A 217 44.96 -12.76 -2.24
C VAL A 217 45.42 -11.57 -1.40
N ASN A 218 46.30 -11.80 -0.41
CA ASN A 218 46.91 -10.68 0.29
C ASN A 218 47.83 -9.88 -0.66
N LYS A 219 48.09 -8.59 -0.36
CA LYS A 219 48.86 -7.71 -1.25
C LYS A 219 50.26 -8.26 -1.55
N ASN A 220 50.98 -8.72 -0.52
CA ASN A 220 52.34 -9.24 -0.69
C ASN A 220 52.36 -10.46 -1.61
N LEU A 221 51.38 -11.36 -1.47
CA LEU A 221 51.19 -12.50 -2.34
C LEU A 221 50.84 -12.06 -3.77
N PHE A 222 49.98 -11.06 -3.94
CA PHE A 222 49.68 -10.53 -5.27
C PHE A 222 50.95 -10.06 -5.99
N ASP A 223 51.77 -9.25 -5.31
CA ASP A 223 53.04 -8.74 -5.84
C ASP A 223 54.02 -9.90 -6.14
N GLU A 224 54.06 -10.92 -5.27
CA GLU A 224 54.85 -12.14 -5.48
C GLU A 224 54.38 -12.94 -6.71
N LEU A 225 53.07 -13.15 -6.89
CA LEU A 225 52.50 -13.85 -8.04
C LEU A 225 52.81 -13.11 -9.35
N VAL A 226 52.77 -11.78 -9.35
CA VAL A 226 53.16 -10.95 -10.51
C VAL A 226 54.63 -11.17 -10.83
N ARG A 227 55.52 -11.09 -9.83
CA ARG A 227 56.97 -11.30 -10.03
C ARG A 227 57.27 -12.70 -10.55
N LEU A 228 56.76 -13.75 -9.88
CA LEU A 228 57.02 -15.15 -10.26
C LEU A 228 56.46 -15.47 -11.65
N SER A 229 55.33 -14.88 -12.04
CA SER A 229 54.79 -15.05 -13.39
C SER A 229 55.70 -14.39 -14.46
N LYS A 230 56.32 -13.24 -14.17
CA LYS A 230 57.33 -12.61 -15.05
C LYS A 230 58.60 -13.44 -15.17
N GLU A 231 58.99 -14.17 -14.12
CA GLU A 231 60.08 -15.15 -14.13
C GLU A 231 59.72 -16.46 -14.87
N GLY A 232 58.50 -16.55 -15.43
CA GLY A 232 58.05 -17.68 -16.23
C GLY A 232 57.54 -18.87 -15.43
N LYS A 233 57.28 -18.71 -14.13
CA LYS A 233 56.60 -19.71 -13.29
C LYS A 233 55.09 -19.72 -13.57
N GLU A 234 54.43 -20.83 -13.25
CA GLU A 234 53.00 -21.00 -13.49
C GLU A 234 52.20 -21.07 -12.18
N ILE A 235 50.97 -20.58 -12.23
CA ILE A 235 50.02 -20.62 -11.12
C ILE A 235 49.11 -21.83 -11.32
N SER A 236 48.97 -22.64 -10.27
CA SER A 236 48.06 -23.79 -10.21
C SER A 236 46.96 -23.52 -9.20
N ILE A 237 45.70 -23.66 -9.62
CA ILE A 237 44.51 -23.49 -8.80
C ILE A 237 43.67 -24.77 -8.90
N ASP A 238 43.22 -25.29 -7.77
CA ASP A 238 42.23 -26.37 -7.69
C ASP A 238 41.21 -26.02 -6.60
N LEU A 239 40.00 -25.63 -7.02
CA LEU A 239 38.94 -25.13 -6.14
C LEU A 239 37.66 -25.93 -6.35
N ASP A 240 37.21 -26.67 -5.32
CA ASP A 240 35.94 -27.41 -5.34
C ASP A 240 34.77 -26.52 -4.88
N LEU A 241 34.58 -25.38 -5.53
CA LEU A 241 33.46 -24.48 -5.24
C LEU A 241 32.25 -24.82 -6.12
N LYS A 242 31.13 -25.17 -5.48
CA LYS A 242 29.88 -25.56 -6.12
C LYS A 242 28.76 -24.59 -5.73
N PHE A 243 27.78 -24.42 -6.61
CA PHE A 243 26.59 -23.59 -6.37
C PHE A 243 25.30 -24.43 -6.52
N PRO A 244 25.12 -25.50 -5.71
CA PRO A 244 23.91 -26.30 -5.78
C PRO A 244 22.65 -25.48 -5.46
N GLU A 245 21.56 -25.81 -6.15
CA GLU A 245 20.22 -25.47 -5.67
C GLU A 245 19.89 -26.44 -4.53
N VAL A 246 19.64 -25.89 -3.35
CA VAL A 246 19.34 -26.65 -2.13
C VAL A 246 17.95 -26.29 -1.63
N GLU A 247 17.34 -27.20 -0.89
CA GLU A 247 16.13 -26.88 -0.12
C GLU A 247 16.52 -26.12 1.14
N MET A 248 16.04 -24.89 1.25
CA MET A 248 16.16 -24.04 2.43
C MET A 248 14.82 -23.96 3.13
N THR A 249 14.84 -23.80 4.45
CA THR A 249 13.62 -23.77 5.26
C THR A 249 13.71 -22.68 6.32
N ASN A 250 12.77 -21.73 6.29
CA ASN A 250 12.53 -20.81 7.39
C ASN A 250 11.68 -21.53 8.47
N VAL A 251 11.88 -21.18 9.74
CA VAL A 251 11.05 -21.68 10.85
C VAL A 251 10.21 -20.55 11.42
N ILE A 252 8.89 -20.70 11.36
CA ILE A 252 7.93 -19.63 11.66
C ILE A 252 6.87 -20.13 12.65
N GLY A 253 6.82 -19.49 13.81
CA GLY A 253 5.79 -19.70 14.84
C GLY A 253 5.14 -18.36 15.22
N TYR A 254 3.94 -18.39 15.79
CA TYR A 254 3.28 -17.16 16.20
C TYR A 254 2.43 -17.29 17.48
N ILE A 255 2.22 -16.16 18.14
CA ILE A 255 1.26 -15.98 19.23
C ILE A 255 0.12 -15.11 18.68
N PRO A 256 -1.13 -15.61 18.63
CA PRO A 256 -2.25 -14.86 18.08
C PRO A 256 -2.59 -13.65 18.95
N GLY A 257 -2.91 -12.53 18.31
CA GLY A 257 -3.50 -11.40 18.99
C GLY A 257 -4.94 -11.69 19.43
N GLU A 258 -5.37 -11.12 20.55
CA GLU A 258 -6.75 -11.28 21.05
C GLU A 258 -7.70 -10.16 20.58
N ASP A 259 -7.16 -8.98 20.25
CA ASP A 259 -7.99 -7.83 19.88
C ASP A 259 -8.59 -8.02 18.48
N ASN A 260 -9.90 -7.83 18.34
CA ASN A 260 -10.60 -8.13 17.08
C ASN A 260 -10.14 -7.29 15.88
N LYS A 261 -9.62 -6.07 16.12
CA LYS A 261 -9.10 -5.18 15.07
C LYS A 261 -7.59 -5.38 14.90
N LEU A 262 -6.85 -5.38 16.00
CA LEU A 262 -5.38 -5.36 15.99
C LEU A 262 -4.75 -6.75 15.78
N LYS A 263 -5.48 -7.86 15.98
CA LYS A 263 -4.94 -9.22 15.75
C LYS A 263 -4.48 -9.48 14.32
N LYS A 264 -4.91 -8.66 13.35
CA LYS A 264 -4.47 -8.72 11.96
C LYS A 264 -3.12 -8.02 11.74
N GLU A 265 -2.75 -7.09 12.62
CA GLU A 265 -1.45 -6.44 12.59
C GLU A 265 -0.42 -7.36 13.26
N THR A 266 0.82 -7.32 12.76
CA THR A 266 1.88 -8.19 13.28
C THR A 266 3.10 -7.42 13.80
N ILE A 267 3.64 -7.89 14.91
CA ILE A 267 5.02 -7.60 15.31
C ILE A 267 5.84 -8.83 14.94
N LEU A 268 6.67 -8.69 13.92
CA LEU A 268 7.56 -9.75 13.46
C LEU A 268 8.91 -9.59 14.16
N ILE A 269 9.26 -10.58 14.97
CA ILE A 269 10.58 -10.73 15.56
C ILE A 269 11.32 -11.76 14.72
N SER A 270 12.47 -11.38 14.17
CA SER A 270 13.24 -12.26 13.29
C SER A 270 14.70 -12.35 13.68
N ALA A 271 15.34 -13.43 13.23
CA ALA A 271 16.79 -13.63 13.21
C ALA A 271 17.09 -14.63 12.07
N HIS A 272 18.31 -14.71 11.56
CA HIS A 272 18.67 -15.78 10.65
C HIS A 272 19.35 -16.94 11.38
N LEU A 273 19.09 -18.16 10.92
CA LEU A 273 19.57 -19.40 11.52
C LEU A 273 20.81 -19.94 10.83
N ASP A 274 21.07 -19.56 9.59
CA ASP A 274 22.24 -20.00 8.85
C ASP A 274 23.52 -19.27 9.27
N HIS A 275 24.66 -19.83 8.85
CA HIS A 275 25.97 -19.19 8.89
C HIS A 275 26.83 -19.67 7.72
N VAL A 276 28.14 -19.39 7.72
CA VAL A 276 29.05 -19.63 6.60
C VAL A 276 29.66 -21.05 6.51
N GLY A 277 29.35 -21.96 7.43
CA GLY A 277 29.74 -23.38 7.35
C GLY A 277 31.16 -23.72 7.84
N LYS A 278 31.82 -24.65 7.16
CA LYS A 278 33.18 -25.13 7.47
C LYS A 278 34.10 -25.12 6.25
N ASP A 279 35.39 -24.98 6.48
CA ASP A 279 36.41 -25.04 5.43
C ASP A 279 36.92 -26.46 5.17
N PRO A 280 37.57 -26.71 4.02
CA PRO A 280 38.09 -28.04 3.66
C PRO A 280 39.06 -28.64 4.68
N ASN A 281 39.76 -27.78 5.44
CA ASN A 281 40.69 -28.19 6.50
C ASN A 281 39.97 -28.62 7.81
N GLY A 282 38.64 -28.60 7.85
CA GLY A 282 37.83 -28.92 9.02
C GLY A 282 37.61 -27.75 9.99
N GLU A 283 38.11 -26.54 9.70
CA GLU A 283 37.86 -25.36 10.50
C GLU A 283 36.39 -24.94 10.39
N ILE A 284 35.68 -24.91 11.53
CA ILE A 284 34.25 -24.64 11.61
C ILE A 284 34.02 -23.18 12.01
N TYR A 285 33.09 -22.52 11.33
CA TYR A 285 32.65 -21.16 11.65
C TYR A 285 31.36 -21.27 12.45
N ASN A 286 31.49 -21.31 13.78
CA ASN A 286 30.39 -21.67 14.67
C ASN A 286 29.27 -20.63 14.74
N GLY A 287 29.55 -19.34 14.54
CA GLY A 287 28.50 -18.33 14.43
C GLY A 287 27.71 -18.14 15.70
N ALA A 288 28.42 -18.00 16.82
CA ALA A 288 27.80 -17.79 18.11
C ALA A 288 27.14 -16.41 18.18
N LEU A 289 27.86 -15.38 17.76
CA LEU A 289 27.35 -14.03 17.61
C LEU A 289 26.51 -13.96 16.32
N ASP A 290 27.03 -14.42 15.18
CA ASP A 290 26.38 -14.35 13.87
C ASP A 290 25.87 -15.73 13.38
N ASN A 291 24.60 -16.08 13.51
CA ASN A 291 23.56 -15.39 14.28
C ASN A 291 22.80 -16.32 15.24
N SER A 292 23.53 -17.26 15.85
CA SER A 292 22.97 -18.06 16.95
C SER A 292 22.46 -17.18 18.09
N SER A 293 23.08 -16.02 18.32
CA SER A 293 22.66 -15.04 19.32
C SER A 293 21.28 -14.45 19.07
N GLY A 294 20.96 -14.07 17.83
CA GLY A 294 19.65 -13.57 17.45
C GLY A 294 18.59 -14.64 17.57
N VAL A 295 18.86 -15.86 17.07
CA VAL A 295 17.94 -17.01 17.17
C VAL A 295 17.66 -17.37 18.62
N ALA A 296 18.70 -17.42 19.46
CA ALA A 296 18.55 -17.71 20.88
C ALA A 296 17.71 -16.66 21.61
N THR A 297 17.95 -15.38 21.33
CA THR A 297 17.15 -14.27 21.87
C THR A 297 15.70 -14.37 21.40
N LEU A 298 15.47 -14.75 20.14
CA LEU A 298 14.16 -14.96 19.56
C LEU A 298 13.40 -16.12 20.23
N ILE A 299 14.06 -17.25 20.50
CA ILE A 299 13.48 -18.40 21.23
C ILE A 299 13.12 -17.98 22.66
N GLU A 300 14.03 -17.31 23.35
CA GLU A 300 13.83 -16.87 24.74
C GLU A 300 12.70 -15.84 24.85
N LEU A 301 12.59 -14.89 23.91
CA LEU A 301 11.46 -13.97 23.84
C LEU A 301 10.13 -14.72 23.71
N ALA A 302 10.06 -15.70 22.79
CA ALA A 302 8.88 -16.51 22.59
C ALA A 302 8.47 -17.26 23.87
N ARG A 303 9.46 -17.85 24.57
CA ARG A 303 9.25 -18.52 25.86
C ARG A 303 8.71 -17.55 26.91
N THR A 304 9.40 -16.43 27.15
CA THR A 304 9.02 -15.41 28.13
C THR A 304 7.61 -14.86 27.90
N ILE A 305 7.27 -14.54 26.64
CA ILE A 305 5.94 -14.01 26.31
C ILE A 305 4.87 -15.07 26.54
N LYS A 306 5.12 -16.31 26.12
CA LYS A 306 4.16 -17.40 26.23
C LYS A 306 3.89 -17.80 27.68
N GLU A 307 4.93 -17.91 28.50
CA GLU A 307 4.82 -18.25 29.93
C GLU A 307 4.18 -17.14 30.76
N SER A 308 4.25 -15.89 30.32
CA SER A 308 3.60 -14.78 31.01
C SER A 308 2.07 -14.91 31.10
N ASN A 309 1.47 -15.75 30.24
CA ASN A 309 0.02 -15.86 30.04
C ASN A 309 -0.70 -14.56 29.66
N ILE A 310 0.03 -13.48 29.37
CA ILE A 310 -0.54 -12.24 28.87
C ILE A 310 -0.85 -12.41 27.38
N LYS A 311 -2.11 -12.17 27.02
CA LYS A 311 -2.55 -12.22 25.63
C LYS A 311 -2.20 -10.90 24.94
N PRO A 312 -1.43 -10.91 23.85
CA PRO A 312 -1.09 -9.68 23.15
C PRO A 312 -2.31 -9.18 22.37
N LYS A 313 -2.45 -7.86 22.22
CA LYS A 313 -3.49 -7.29 21.35
C LYS A 313 -3.22 -7.59 19.88
N ARG A 314 -1.95 -7.47 19.47
CA ARG A 314 -1.49 -7.82 18.11
C ARG A 314 -0.94 -9.23 18.04
N THR A 315 -0.95 -9.78 16.84
CA THR A 315 -0.26 -11.05 16.59
C THR A 315 1.26 -10.82 16.66
N ILE A 316 1.97 -11.69 17.37
CA ILE A 316 3.45 -11.69 17.42
C ILE A 316 3.92 -12.86 16.60
N VAL A 317 4.74 -12.60 15.58
CA VAL A 317 5.31 -13.63 14.71
C VAL A 317 6.79 -13.75 15.02
N PHE A 318 7.27 -14.99 15.15
CA PHE A 318 8.67 -15.33 15.35
C PHE A 318 9.14 -16.07 14.11
N ALA A 319 10.16 -15.54 13.43
CA ALA A 319 10.71 -16.14 12.21
C ALA A 319 12.23 -16.28 12.28
N ALA A 320 12.71 -17.52 12.21
CA ALA A 320 14.11 -17.82 11.95
C ALA A 320 14.30 -17.99 10.43
N PHE A 321 14.94 -17.02 9.78
CA PHE A 321 15.20 -17.02 8.35
C PHE A 321 16.42 -17.88 7.99
N ASN A 322 16.44 -18.44 6.78
CA ASN A 322 17.54 -19.26 6.28
C ASN A 322 18.05 -18.65 4.97
N GLY A 323 19.35 -18.71 4.71
CA GLY A 323 19.99 -18.13 3.54
C GLY A 323 20.16 -16.61 3.62
N GLU A 324 20.31 -16.05 4.82
CA GLU A 324 20.66 -14.62 4.99
C GLU A 324 22.04 -14.36 4.40
N GLU A 325 23.01 -15.21 4.76
CA GLU A 325 24.42 -15.06 4.42
C GLU A 325 24.69 -15.17 2.92
N SER A 326 23.77 -15.84 2.23
CA SER A 326 23.78 -16.02 0.77
C SER A 326 22.91 -14.99 0.04
N GLY A 327 22.53 -13.90 0.70
CA GLY A 327 21.85 -12.75 0.11
C GLY A 327 20.37 -12.62 0.47
N LEU A 328 20.03 -12.76 1.76
CA LEU A 328 18.69 -12.52 2.32
C LEU A 328 17.59 -13.43 1.75
N GLN A 329 17.95 -14.62 1.24
CA GLN A 329 17.04 -15.46 0.45
C GLN A 329 15.78 -15.86 1.23
N GLY A 330 15.91 -16.14 2.53
CA GLY A 330 14.80 -16.51 3.42
C GLY A 330 13.82 -15.38 3.70
N SER A 331 14.30 -14.19 4.06
CA SER A 331 13.43 -13.03 4.31
C SER A 331 12.82 -12.47 3.02
N GLU A 332 13.53 -12.56 1.90
CA GLU A 332 12.97 -12.26 0.58
C GLU A 332 11.85 -13.24 0.20
N TYR A 333 12.03 -14.53 0.49
CA TYR A 333 11.00 -15.52 0.28
C TYR A 333 9.79 -15.28 1.19
N TYR A 334 10.01 -14.98 2.47
CA TYR A 334 8.95 -14.63 3.42
C TYR A 334 8.13 -13.45 2.92
N THR A 335 8.78 -12.35 2.54
CA THR A 335 8.11 -11.13 2.09
C THR A 335 7.41 -11.29 0.74
N SER A 336 7.80 -12.29 -0.05
CA SER A 336 7.18 -12.59 -1.35
C SER A 336 6.03 -13.60 -1.26
N SER A 337 6.14 -14.57 -0.34
CA SER A 337 5.12 -15.60 -0.09
C SER A 337 4.04 -15.17 0.91
N ARG A 338 4.33 -14.16 1.75
CA ARG A 338 3.42 -13.50 2.71
C ARG A 338 2.65 -14.51 3.60
N PRO A 339 3.34 -15.28 4.46
CA PRO A 339 2.67 -16.19 5.39
C PRO A 339 1.80 -15.45 6.42
N PHE A 340 2.15 -14.21 6.72
CA PHE A 340 1.33 -13.25 7.46
C PHE A 340 1.18 -11.97 6.63
N ASP A 341 0.16 -11.19 6.95
CA ASP A 341 0.00 -9.87 6.36
C ASP A 341 1.21 -8.98 6.72
N LEU A 342 1.68 -8.22 5.74
CA LEU A 342 2.77 -7.26 5.91
C LEU A 342 2.25 -5.84 6.16
N ILE A 343 0.94 -5.62 6.00
CA ILE A 343 0.29 -4.35 6.26
C ILE A 343 0.27 -4.10 7.78
N PHE A 344 0.72 -2.89 8.18
CA PHE A 344 0.95 -2.49 9.57
C PHE A 344 1.95 -3.35 10.36
N THR A 345 2.69 -4.21 9.66
CA THR A 345 3.74 -5.02 10.28
C THR A 345 4.92 -4.17 10.68
N LYS A 346 5.43 -4.41 11.90
CA LYS A 346 6.70 -3.85 12.37
C LYS A 346 7.68 -4.99 12.56
N VAL A 347 8.86 -4.86 11.98
CA VAL A 347 9.87 -5.91 11.97
C VAL A 347 11.03 -5.53 12.88
N ILE A 348 11.32 -6.39 13.84
CA ILE A 348 12.46 -6.32 14.74
C ILE A 348 13.35 -7.52 14.41
N ASN A 349 14.39 -7.27 13.64
CA ASN A 349 15.39 -8.28 13.33
C ASN A 349 16.51 -8.24 14.39
N LEU A 350 16.92 -9.41 14.86
CA LEU A 350 17.98 -9.61 15.84
C LEU A 350 19.16 -10.25 15.14
N ASP A 351 20.30 -9.56 15.18
CA ASP A 351 21.48 -9.97 14.44
C ASP A 351 22.76 -9.58 15.18
N MET A 352 23.64 -10.53 15.47
CA MET A 352 24.86 -10.30 16.23
C MET A 352 24.61 -9.60 17.58
N VAL A 353 23.77 -10.16 18.45
CA VAL A 353 23.42 -9.56 19.75
C VAL A 353 24.24 -10.15 20.91
N GLY A 354 24.62 -9.31 21.88
CA GLY A 354 25.34 -9.79 23.07
C GLY A 354 26.86 -9.97 22.86
N SER A 355 27.48 -9.22 21.95
CA SER A 355 28.94 -9.26 21.76
C SER A 355 29.71 -8.88 23.03
N LYS A 356 30.75 -9.65 23.35
CA LYS A 356 31.72 -9.33 24.41
C LYS A 356 32.60 -8.13 24.07
N GLU A 357 32.78 -7.83 22.79
CA GLU A 357 33.46 -6.61 22.38
C GLU A 357 32.60 -5.39 22.73
N LYS A 358 33.18 -4.36 23.35
CA LYS A 358 32.49 -3.13 23.78
C LYS A 358 32.02 -2.21 22.63
N VAL A 359 31.49 -2.78 21.55
CA VAL A 359 30.80 -2.07 20.47
C VAL A 359 29.43 -1.60 20.92
N LYS A 360 28.96 -0.43 20.44
CA LYS A 360 27.62 0.07 20.77
C LYS A 360 26.53 -0.80 20.11
N LEU A 361 25.32 -0.81 20.66
CA LEU A 361 24.17 -1.38 19.97
C LEU A 361 23.82 -0.51 18.76
N GLU A 362 23.84 -1.05 17.56
CA GLU A 362 23.36 -0.37 16.36
C GLU A 362 21.89 -0.69 16.13
N ILE A 363 21.10 0.36 15.86
CA ILE A 363 19.74 0.25 15.34
C ILE A 363 19.84 0.56 13.85
N LYS A 364 19.83 -0.47 13.03
CA LYS A 364 19.96 -0.39 11.56
C LYS A 364 18.57 -0.34 10.91
N THR A 365 18.43 0.46 9.86
CA THR A 365 17.26 0.46 8.96
C THR A 365 17.70 0.84 7.54
N SER A 366 16.77 0.83 6.58
CA SER A 366 17.05 1.23 5.19
C SER A 366 15.93 2.10 4.63
N PRO A 367 16.23 2.97 3.65
CA PRO A 367 15.21 3.64 2.86
C PRO A 367 14.41 2.66 2.01
N SER A 368 13.13 2.96 1.81
CA SER A 368 12.26 2.22 0.90
C SER A 368 12.73 2.34 -0.54
N GLN A 369 12.61 1.24 -1.28
CA GLN A 369 12.87 1.17 -2.72
C GLN A 369 11.57 1.00 -3.52
N SER A 370 10.42 0.94 -2.84
CA SER A 370 9.09 0.95 -3.43
C SER A 370 8.90 2.22 -4.25
N SER A 371 8.29 2.12 -5.43
CA SER A 371 8.06 3.25 -6.33
C SER A 371 7.29 4.41 -5.68
N LYS A 372 6.44 4.11 -4.69
CA LYS A 372 5.64 5.09 -3.97
C LYS A 372 6.44 5.91 -2.95
N ASP A 373 7.45 5.30 -2.35
CA ASP A 373 8.12 5.81 -1.15
C ASP A 373 9.63 5.81 -1.33
N LYS A 374 10.09 5.87 -2.58
CA LYS A 374 11.49 5.63 -2.92
C LYS A 374 12.39 6.66 -2.21
N GLY A 375 13.28 6.18 -1.35
CA GLY A 375 14.16 7.02 -0.55
C GLY A 375 13.61 7.40 0.83
N GLU A 376 12.36 7.09 1.16
CA GLU A 376 11.78 7.37 2.47
C GLU A 376 12.09 6.28 3.50
N ILE A 377 12.34 6.69 4.75
CA ILE A 377 12.50 5.76 5.88
C ILE A 377 11.14 5.58 6.55
N LYS A 378 10.45 4.48 6.26
CA LYS A 378 9.14 4.17 6.87
C LYS A 378 9.23 3.82 8.37
N GLY A 379 10.43 3.44 8.84
CA GLY A 379 10.70 3.06 10.23
C GLY A 379 10.96 4.21 11.21
N VAL A 380 10.78 5.49 10.85
CA VAL A 380 11.17 6.61 11.75
C VAL A 380 10.45 6.58 13.10
N GLY A 381 9.14 6.32 13.11
CA GLY A 381 8.37 6.17 14.36
C GLY A 381 8.90 5.02 15.21
N LEU A 382 9.14 3.87 14.57
CA LEU A 382 9.72 2.69 15.21
C LEU A 382 11.10 2.97 15.82
N ILE A 383 11.99 3.65 15.08
CA ILE A 383 13.32 4.02 15.54
C ILE A 383 13.26 4.96 16.75
N ASN A 384 12.35 5.92 16.74
CA ASN A 384 12.19 6.84 17.87
C ASN A 384 11.72 6.10 19.13
N THR A 385 10.74 5.20 19.01
CA THR A 385 10.32 4.37 20.16
C THR A 385 11.46 3.53 20.70
N ILE A 386 12.20 2.83 19.83
CA ILE A 386 13.32 1.98 20.25
C ILE A 386 14.42 2.81 20.90
N ARG A 387 14.68 4.02 20.38
CA ARG A 387 15.62 4.96 20.96
C ARG A 387 15.25 5.28 22.41
N ASP A 388 13.99 5.61 22.65
CA ASP A 388 13.52 6.02 23.97
C ASP A 388 13.56 4.83 24.95
N LEU A 389 13.10 3.65 24.52
CA LEU A 389 13.22 2.41 25.31
C LEU A 389 14.68 2.04 25.61
N ALA A 390 15.59 2.23 24.65
CA ALA A 390 17.01 1.96 24.87
C ALA A 390 17.64 2.92 25.89
N LYS A 391 17.21 4.19 25.90
CA LYS A 391 17.62 5.16 26.93
C LYS A 391 17.09 4.77 28.31
N GLU A 392 15.82 4.39 28.41
CA GLU A 392 15.21 3.93 29.67
C GLU A 392 15.96 2.74 30.26
N LEU A 393 16.48 1.85 29.41
CA LEU A 393 17.28 0.68 29.81
C LEU A 393 18.79 0.96 29.96
N ASN A 394 19.23 2.23 29.87
CA ASN A 394 20.64 2.63 29.94
C ASN A 394 21.54 1.86 28.94
N ILE A 395 21.03 1.62 27.73
CA ILE A 395 21.76 0.95 26.65
C ILE A 395 22.45 2.00 25.78
N ASN A 396 23.76 1.88 25.60
CA ASN A 396 24.51 2.74 24.67
C ASN A 396 24.25 2.28 23.23
N TYR A 397 23.62 3.15 22.43
CA TYR A 397 23.24 2.83 21.05
C TYR A 397 23.72 3.88 20.04
N LYS A 398 23.72 3.49 18.76
CA LYS A 398 23.81 4.40 17.60
C LYS A 398 22.81 3.99 16.53
N ILE A 399 22.43 4.92 15.66
CA ILE A 399 21.43 4.68 14.61
C ILE A 399 22.12 4.69 13.24
N ASN A 400 21.87 3.66 12.44
CA ASN A 400 22.28 3.61 11.05
C ASN A 400 21.03 3.55 10.16
N LYS A 401 20.79 4.59 9.36
CA LYS A 401 19.60 4.73 8.52
C LYS A 401 19.76 4.16 7.11
N TYR A 402 20.97 3.75 6.73
CA TYR A 402 21.32 3.32 5.38
C TYR A 402 22.09 2.00 5.43
N SER A 403 21.43 0.95 5.90
CA SER A 403 21.98 -0.40 6.01
C SER A 403 21.19 -1.36 5.11
N PHE A 404 21.90 -2.20 4.35
CA PHE A 404 21.34 -3.12 3.34
C PHE A 404 21.81 -4.57 3.57
N ASP A 405 22.44 -4.81 4.72
CA ASP A 405 23.25 -5.97 5.11
C ASP A 405 22.54 -6.81 6.18
N GLY A 406 21.22 -6.95 6.09
CA GLY A 406 20.45 -7.74 7.06
C GLY A 406 19.01 -7.93 6.64
N ASP A 407 18.33 -8.90 7.24
CA ASP A 407 16.96 -9.32 6.86
C ASP A 407 15.93 -8.17 6.91
N HIS A 408 16.14 -7.14 7.73
CA HIS A 408 15.28 -5.95 7.75
C HIS A 408 15.16 -5.30 6.37
N PHE A 409 16.19 -5.42 5.52
CA PHE A 409 16.21 -4.84 4.18
C PHE A 409 15.16 -5.44 3.25
N SER A 410 14.87 -6.74 3.36
CA SER A 410 13.82 -7.43 2.61
C SER A 410 12.43 -6.83 2.84
N PHE A 411 12.24 -6.18 4.00
CA PHE A 411 11.01 -5.51 4.42
C PHE A 411 11.06 -4.00 4.15
N SER A 412 12.13 -3.32 4.56
CA SER A 412 12.27 -1.86 4.41
C SER A 412 12.25 -1.44 2.95
N SER A 413 12.88 -2.21 2.05
CA SER A 413 12.86 -1.99 0.60
C SER A 413 11.44 -1.98 0.02
N LYS A 414 10.50 -2.66 0.68
CA LYS A 414 9.07 -2.73 0.31
C LYS A 414 8.20 -1.72 1.05
N GLY A 415 8.80 -0.79 1.82
CA GLY A 415 8.10 0.24 2.58
C GLY A 415 7.57 -0.23 3.94
N ILE A 416 7.99 -1.40 4.44
CA ILE A 416 7.56 -1.92 5.74
C ILE A 416 8.51 -1.41 6.83
N PRO A 417 8.02 -0.84 7.95
CA PRO A 417 8.86 -0.45 9.08
C PRO A 417 9.66 -1.63 9.63
N ALA A 418 10.96 -1.63 9.36
CA ALA A 418 11.86 -2.72 9.74
C ALA A 418 13.19 -2.18 10.24
N ILE A 419 13.67 -2.80 11.32
CA ILE A 419 14.96 -2.47 11.93
C ILE A 419 15.72 -3.74 12.30
N THR A 420 17.04 -3.64 12.36
CA THR A 420 17.92 -4.66 12.95
C THR A 420 18.56 -4.09 14.22
N LEU A 421 18.53 -4.85 15.31
CA LEU A 421 19.30 -4.60 16.53
C LEU A 421 20.58 -5.44 16.48
N THR A 422 21.75 -4.78 16.53
CA THR A 422 23.03 -5.49 16.36
C THR A 422 24.19 -4.92 17.13
N ASN A 423 25.03 -5.77 17.71
CA ASN A 423 26.36 -5.43 18.22
C ASN A 423 27.42 -5.78 17.18
N ASN A 424 27.37 -5.08 16.04
CA ASN A 424 28.21 -5.32 14.86
C ASN A 424 29.71 -5.37 15.19
N SER A 425 30.29 -6.57 15.24
CA SER A 425 31.71 -6.81 15.45
C SER A 425 32.38 -7.26 14.16
N LYS A 426 33.10 -6.33 13.53
CA LYS A 426 33.93 -6.59 12.33
C LYS A 426 35.12 -7.53 12.59
N LYS A 427 35.45 -7.80 13.86
CA LYS A 427 36.56 -8.67 14.25
C LYS A 427 36.13 -10.14 14.28
N LEU A 428 34.88 -10.40 14.65
CA LEU A 428 34.35 -11.75 14.85
C LEU A 428 33.60 -12.26 13.62
N ILE A 429 32.82 -11.38 12.95
CA ILE A 429 31.96 -11.75 11.83
C ILE A 429 32.69 -12.63 10.81
N HIS A 430 32.10 -13.79 10.51
CA HIS A 430 32.59 -14.75 9.51
C HIS A 430 34.02 -15.24 9.76
N THR A 431 34.42 -15.31 11.04
CA THR A 431 35.68 -15.92 11.47
C THR A 431 35.42 -17.10 12.42
N PRO A 432 36.39 -18.01 12.58
CA PRO A 432 36.31 -19.07 13.58
C PRO A 432 36.31 -18.54 15.03
N ASP A 433 36.74 -17.30 15.23
CA ASP A 433 36.67 -16.62 16.54
C ASP A 433 35.22 -16.24 16.89
N ASP A 434 34.26 -16.32 15.96
CA ASP A 434 32.83 -16.18 16.25
C ASP A 434 32.27 -17.40 17.00
N ASP A 435 32.66 -17.47 18.26
CA ASP A 435 32.44 -18.60 19.16
C ASP A 435 31.78 -18.15 20.48
N ILE A 436 31.22 -19.11 21.21
CA ILE A 436 30.47 -18.89 22.45
C ILE A 436 31.29 -18.12 23.52
N SER A 437 32.62 -18.22 23.48
CA SER A 437 33.52 -17.49 24.38
C SER A 437 33.49 -15.96 24.21
N ASN A 438 32.95 -15.49 23.08
CA ASN A 438 32.82 -14.07 22.72
C ASN A 438 31.39 -13.51 22.92
N ILE A 439 30.53 -14.25 23.62
CA ILE A 439 29.21 -13.77 24.05
C ILE A 439 29.25 -13.27 25.49
N ASP A 440 28.69 -12.08 25.71
CA ASP A 440 28.44 -11.47 27.00
C ASP A 440 26.96 -11.59 27.36
N LYS A 441 26.69 -12.40 28.40
CA LYS A 441 25.34 -12.71 28.87
C LYS A 441 24.58 -11.48 29.36
N ASN A 442 25.25 -10.54 30.03
CA ASN A 442 24.62 -9.33 30.56
C ASN A 442 24.18 -8.40 29.41
N ARG A 443 24.95 -8.38 28.33
CA ARG A 443 24.58 -7.61 27.13
C ARG A 443 23.49 -8.30 26.33
N LEU A 444 23.54 -9.63 26.23
CA LEU A 444 22.48 -10.43 25.65
C LEU A 444 21.15 -10.19 26.39
N ASP A 445 21.18 -10.22 27.73
CA ASP A 445 20.06 -9.88 28.61
C ASP A 445 19.50 -8.48 28.33
N LYS A 446 20.36 -7.47 28.27
CA LYS A 446 19.93 -6.08 27.95
C LYS A 446 19.26 -5.96 26.59
N VAL A 447 19.78 -6.63 25.55
CA VAL A 447 19.18 -6.60 24.21
C VAL A 447 17.87 -7.36 24.18
N GLY A 448 17.78 -8.51 24.86
CA GLY A 448 16.53 -9.26 25.02
C GLY A 448 15.46 -8.46 25.77
N LYS A 449 15.82 -7.80 26.87
CA LYS A 449 14.94 -6.87 27.61
C LYS A 449 14.49 -5.69 26.75
N LEU A 450 15.37 -5.14 25.90
CA LEU A 450 14.96 -4.12 24.93
C LEU A 450 13.95 -4.66 23.91
N ALA A 451 14.20 -5.83 23.33
CA ALA A 451 13.28 -6.47 22.41
C ALA A 451 11.92 -6.78 23.07
N LEU A 452 11.93 -7.27 24.32
CA LEU A 452 10.71 -7.49 25.11
C LEU A 452 9.97 -6.18 25.41
N SER A 453 10.68 -5.09 25.71
CA SER A 453 10.10 -3.75 25.86
C SER A 453 9.41 -3.27 24.58
N ILE A 454 10.00 -3.53 23.41
CA ILE A 454 9.39 -3.22 22.12
C ILE A 454 8.10 -4.03 21.92
N VAL A 455 8.12 -5.32 22.27
CA VAL A 455 6.93 -6.19 22.22
C VAL A 455 5.86 -5.71 23.20
N ASN A 456 6.22 -5.37 24.43
CA ASN A 456 5.33 -4.78 25.42
C ASN A 456 4.67 -3.49 24.88
N TYR A 457 5.45 -2.63 24.24
CA TYR A 457 4.98 -1.37 23.69
C TYR A 457 3.99 -1.58 22.54
N TYR A 458 4.41 -2.35 21.53
CA TYR A 458 3.68 -2.49 20.28
C TYR A 458 2.67 -3.64 20.28
N ALA A 459 3.01 -4.81 20.79
CA ALA A 459 2.13 -5.97 20.70
C ALA A 459 1.11 -6.06 21.84
N LEU A 460 1.55 -5.85 23.08
CA LEU A 460 0.69 -6.01 24.27
C LEU A 460 -0.13 -4.76 24.53
N ASN A 461 0.53 -3.62 24.71
CA ASN A 461 -0.16 -2.40 25.07
C ASN A 461 -0.79 -1.69 23.89
N ALA A 462 -0.26 -1.93 22.68
CA ALA A 462 -0.60 -1.20 21.47
C ALA A 462 -0.45 0.31 21.66
N LYS A 463 0.64 0.78 22.28
CA LYS A 463 0.84 2.21 22.61
C LYS A 463 1.02 3.10 21.39
N ASP A 464 1.46 2.53 20.27
CA ASP A 464 1.45 3.20 18.97
C ASP A 464 0.05 3.40 18.39
N VAL A 465 -0.97 2.77 18.99
CA VAL A 465 -2.39 3.01 18.71
C VAL A 465 -2.92 4.19 19.53
N ASN A 466 -2.15 4.75 20.48
CA ASN A 466 -2.58 5.97 21.14
C ASN A 466 -2.38 7.18 20.23
N ASN A 467 -3.52 7.55 19.63
CA ASN A 467 -3.97 8.91 19.35
C ASN A 467 -3.46 9.55 18.04
N ILE A 468 -3.94 9.10 16.88
CA ILE A 468 -4.20 10.07 15.80
C ILE A 468 -5.63 10.57 15.96
N SER A 469 -6.63 9.68 16.09
CA SER A 469 -8.00 10.12 16.39
C SER A 469 -8.10 10.84 17.73
N ASN A 470 -7.51 10.34 18.82
CA ASN A 470 -7.65 10.98 20.14
C ASN A 470 -6.56 12.01 20.53
N LEU A 471 -5.49 12.25 19.74
CA LEU A 471 -4.57 13.41 19.96
C LEU A 471 -4.89 14.47 18.94
N GLU A 472 -5.42 14.16 17.76
CA GLU A 472 -6.14 15.16 16.99
C GLU A 472 -7.39 15.51 17.78
N GLU A 473 -8.32 14.61 18.13
CA GLU A 473 -9.49 14.98 18.95
C GLU A 473 -9.11 15.57 20.30
N ARG A 474 -8.05 15.14 21.01
CA ARG A 474 -7.60 15.85 22.23
C ARG A 474 -6.84 17.12 21.93
N LYS A 475 -6.05 17.28 20.87
CA LYS A 475 -5.41 18.56 20.55
C LYS A 475 -6.40 19.52 19.96
N ILE A 476 -7.38 19.08 19.18
CA ILE A 476 -8.54 19.82 18.68
C ILE A 476 -9.44 20.13 19.87
N PHE A 477 -9.75 19.19 20.76
CA PHE A 477 -10.48 19.46 22.00
C PHE A 477 -9.69 20.42 22.88
N PHE A 478 -8.40 20.23 23.13
CA PHE A 478 -7.60 21.14 23.95
C PHE A 478 -7.33 22.47 23.24
N LYS A 479 -7.17 22.53 21.91
CA LYS A 479 -7.01 23.75 21.11
C LYS A 479 -8.32 24.51 21.06
N ASN A 480 -9.44 23.85 20.78
CA ASN A 480 -10.78 24.44 20.78
C ASN A 480 -11.23 24.79 22.18
N PHE A 481 -10.90 23.99 23.19
CA PHE A 481 -11.14 24.29 24.61
C PHE A 481 -10.25 25.46 25.07
N PHE A 482 -9.01 25.56 24.59
CA PHE A 482 -8.10 26.67 24.94
C PHE A 482 -8.46 27.95 24.17
N ILE A 483 -8.84 27.87 22.89
CA ILE A 483 -9.41 28.97 22.11
C ILE A 483 -10.73 29.41 22.76
N PHE A 484 -11.59 28.48 23.17
CA PHE A 484 -12.82 28.77 23.89
C PHE A 484 -12.54 29.38 25.26
N LEU A 485 -11.56 28.88 26.01
CA LEU A 485 -11.14 29.44 27.29
C LEU A 485 -10.55 30.83 27.11
N LEU A 486 -9.79 31.09 26.04
CA LEU A 486 -9.28 32.40 25.65
C LEU A 486 -10.40 33.35 25.23
N VAL A 487 -11.41 32.88 24.49
CA VAL A 487 -12.62 33.65 24.14
C VAL A 487 -13.43 33.97 25.39
N LEU A 488 -13.61 33.00 26.30
CA LEU A 488 -14.30 33.20 27.57
C LEU A 488 -13.53 34.16 28.49
N LEU A 489 -12.21 34.01 28.59
CA LEU A 489 -11.32 34.92 29.33
C LEU A 489 -11.32 36.31 28.72
N SER A 490 -11.29 36.45 27.40
CA SER A 490 -11.36 37.75 26.75
C SER A 490 -12.74 38.39 26.88
N ILE A 491 -13.83 37.62 26.91
CA ILE A 491 -15.18 38.11 27.28
C ILE A 491 -15.20 38.56 28.75
N ILE A 492 -14.59 37.82 29.68
CA ILE A 492 -14.51 38.19 31.10
C ILE A 492 -13.62 39.43 31.30
N VAL A 493 -12.50 39.54 30.59
CA VAL A 493 -11.60 40.69 30.63
C VAL A 493 -12.28 41.92 30.01
N LEU A 494 -12.95 41.75 28.87
CA LEU A 494 -13.77 42.77 28.25
C LEU A 494 -14.91 43.19 29.19
N PHE A 495 -15.53 42.25 29.91
CA PHE A 495 -16.53 42.55 30.94
C PHE A 495 -15.95 43.40 32.06
N ILE A 496 -14.79 43.05 32.60
CA ILE A 496 -14.13 43.82 33.68
C ILE A 496 -13.74 45.22 33.17
N LEU A 497 -13.22 45.32 31.94
CA LEU A 497 -12.88 46.58 31.30
C LEU A 497 -14.12 47.46 31.05
N LEU A 498 -15.20 46.88 30.51
CA LEU A 498 -16.46 47.57 30.23
C LEU A 498 -17.20 47.95 31.51
N TYR A 499 -17.16 47.11 32.55
CA TYR A 499 -17.68 47.42 33.88
C TYR A 499 -16.91 48.59 34.52
N LYS A 500 -15.58 48.64 34.34
CA LYS A 500 -14.77 49.80 34.76
C LYS A 500 -15.04 51.06 33.91
N LEU A 501 -15.24 50.92 32.59
CA LEU A 501 -15.53 52.04 31.67
C LEU A 501 -16.92 52.64 31.91
N THR A 502 -17.92 51.81 32.24
CA THR A 502 -19.28 52.26 32.58
C THR A 502 -19.37 52.93 33.95
N ARG A 503 -18.36 52.79 34.83
CA ARG A 503 -18.22 53.61 36.05
C ARG A 503 -17.61 54.99 35.82
N LYS A 504 -17.03 55.27 34.64
CA LYS A 504 -16.62 56.64 34.27
C LYS A 504 -17.84 57.44 33.80
N GLU A 505 -18.17 58.50 34.53
CA GLU A 505 -19.40 59.30 34.33
C GLU A 505 -19.63 59.78 32.88
N LYS A 506 -18.57 60.23 32.19
CA LYS A 506 -18.65 60.71 30.79
C LYS A 506 -19.07 59.64 29.78
N LEU A 507 -18.62 58.39 29.96
CA LEU A 507 -18.92 57.27 29.06
C LEU A 507 -20.27 56.61 29.40
N ASN A 508 -20.61 56.57 30.69
CA ASN A 508 -21.89 56.05 31.16
C ASN A 508 -23.09 56.84 30.58
N LYS A 509 -22.91 58.14 30.29
CA LYS A 509 -23.92 58.99 29.66
C LYS A 509 -24.13 58.69 28.16
N TYR A 510 -23.11 58.22 27.45
CA TYR A 510 -23.15 57.95 25.99
C TYR A 510 -23.64 56.54 25.64
N PHE A 511 -23.34 55.54 26.48
CA PHE A 511 -23.63 54.13 26.20
C PHE A 511 -24.84 53.57 26.97
N ARG A 512 -25.34 54.26 28.00
CA ARG A 512 -26.61 53.90 28.67
C ARG A 512 -27.74 53.82 27.63
N ASN A 513 -28.51 52.73 27.68
CA ASN A 513 -29.68 52.43 26.83
C ASN A 513 -29.42 52.02 25.37
N LYS A 514 -28.16 51.84 24.93
CA LYS A 514 -27.84 51.28 23.61
C LYS A 514 -27.25 49.87 23.74
N PRO A 515 -27.74 48.85 23.02
CA PRO A 515 -27.32 47.46 23.20
C PRO A 515 -25.99 47.15 22.47
N ILE A 516 -25.05 48.09 22.47
CA ILE A 516 -23.84 48.02 21.64
C ILE A 516 -22.96 46.84 22.08
N PHE A 517 -22.81 46.62 23.39
CA PHE A 517 -21.97 45.54 23.90
C PHE A 517 -22.67 44.18 23.78
N SER A 518 -23.98 44.10 24.00
CA SER A 518 -24.75 42.88 23.72
C SER A 518 -24.71 42.50 22.23
N THR A 519 -24.69 43.49 21.33
CA THR A 519 -24.61 43.25 19.88
C THR A 519 -23.22 42.78 19.46
N ILE A 520 -22.15 43.37 20.00
CA ILE A 520 -20.77 42.91 19.75
C ILE A 520 -20.57 41.50 20.30
N LEU A 521 -21.07 41.22 21.51
CA LEU A 521 -20.98 39.90 22.12
C LEU A 521 -21.77 38.85 21.32
N PHE A 522 -22.93 39.23 20.79
CA PHE A 522 -23.73 38.39 19.90
C PHE A 522 -23.03 38.14 18.55
N LEU A 523 -22.41 39.14 17.93
CA LEU A 523 -21.67 38.99 16.67
C LEU A 523 -20.40 38.13 16.85
N LEU A 524 -19.65 38.32 17.93
CA LEU A 524 -18.50 37.48 18.26
C LEU A 524 -18.92 36.04 18.55
N PHE A 525 -20.07 35.85 19.21
CA PHE A 525 -20.65 34.55 19.44
C PHE A 525 -21.07 33.86 18.13
N LEU A 526 -21.75 34.58 17.22
CA LEU A 526 -22.13 34.09 15.90
C LEU A 526 -20.90 33.73 15.04
N PHE A 527 -19.87 34.57 15.05
CA PHE A 527 -18.63 34.33 14.32
C PHE A 527 -17.84 33.13 14.87
N SER A 528 -17.85 32.94 16.19
CA SER A 528 -17.23 31.79 16.85
C SER A 528 -17.94 30.47 16.48
N ILE A 529 -19.28 30.50 16.38
CA ILE A 529 -20.08 29.38 15.89
C ILE A 529 -19.75 29.05 14.42
N LEU A 530 -19.63 30.08 13.58
CA LEU A 530 -19.30 29.91 12.16
C LEU A 530 -17.91 29.32 11.96
N ILE A 531 -16.91 29.80 12.71
CA ILE A 531 -15.55 29.23 12.69
C ILE A 531 -15.56 27.78 13.16
N PHE A 532 -16.20 27.50 14.31
CA PHE A 532 -16.30 26.16 14.88
C PHE A 532 -16.94 25.15 13.91
N ASN A 533 -18.05 25.52 13.26
CA ASN A 533 -18.74 24.66 12.29
C ASN A 533 -17.90 24.45 11.01
N SER A 534 -17.13 25.44 10.57
CA SER A 534 -16.29 25.35 9.37
C SER A 534 -15.02 24.50 9.56
N ASP A 535 -14.44 24.49 10.76
CA ASP A 535 -13.28 23.65 11.10
C ASP A 535 -13.69 22.18 11.35
N TYR A 536 -14.86 21.95 11.97
CA TYR A 536 -15.41 20.61 12.23
C TYR A 536 -15.66 19.82 10.93
N GLU A 537 -16.09 20.51 9.85
CA GLU A 537 -16.34 19.89 8.55
C GLU A 537 -15.04 19.52 7.79
N TYR A 538 -13.98 20.34 7.89
CA TYR A 538 -12.70 20.02 7.23
C TYR A 538 -11.92 18.91 7.92
N GLU A 539 -11.97 18.88 9.26
CA GLU A 539 -11.32 17.81 10.03
C GLU A 539 -12.13 16.52 9.99
N ASN A 540 -13.47 16.50 9.92
CA ASN A 540 -14.20 15.24 9.68
C ASN A 540 -14.11 14.74 8.23
N PHE A 541 -13.95 15.61 7.22
CA PHE A 541 -13.64 15.14 5.85
C PHE A 541 -12.20 14.63 5.69
N ASN A 542 -11.25 15.04 6.55
CA ASN A 542 -9.91 14.43 6.61
C ASN A 542 -9.80 13.29 7.66
N ASN A 543 -10.67 13.27 8.70
CA ASN A 543 -10.68 12.29 9.79
C ASN A 543 -11.70 11.16 9.58
N THR A 544 -12.58 11.24 8.58
CA THR A 544 -12.75 10.10 7.69
C THR A 544 -11.44 9.94 6.94
N ARG A 545 -10.48 9.31 7.63
CA ARG A 545 -9.63 8.28 7.06
C ARG A 545 -9.52 8.38 5.52
N MET A 546 -8.36 8.81 5.04
CA MET A 546 -7.65 8.00 4.02
C MET A 546 -7.41 6.61 4.63
N VAL A 547 -8.46 5.81 4.76
CA VAL A 547 -8.40 4.37 4.91
C VAL A 547 -9.12 3.85 3.71
N SER A 548 -8.40 2.99 3.00
CA SER A 548 -8.74 2.47 1.70
C SER A 548 -8.54 3.54 0.64
N THR A 549 -7.33 3.62 0.07
CA THR A 549 -7.13 2.78 -1.11
C THR A 549 -5.85 1.94 -1.26
N ASN A 550 -6.09 0.64 -1.50
CA ASN A 550 -5.57 -0.09 -2.67
C ASN A 550 -4.18 -0.73 -2.73
N PHE A 551 -3.49 -1.05 -1.64
CA PHE A 551 -2.26 -1.84 -1.83
C PHE A 551 -2.31 -3.20 -1.14
N TYR A 552 -3.27 -4.00 -1.63
CA TYR A 552 -3.40 -5.45 -1.47
C TYR A 552 -4.35 -5.92 -0.36
N GLU A 553 -5.62 -5.56 -0.50
CA GLU A 553 -6.65 -6.57 -0.29
C GLU A 553 -6.43 -7.69 -1.32
N THR A 554 -6.07 -8.88 -0.86
CA THR A 554 -6.67 -10.08 -1.44
C THR A 554 -7.88 -10.34 -0.55
N LYS A 555 -9.04 -9.78 -0.90
CA LYS A 555 -9.81 -10.10 -2.10
C LYS A 555 -10.37 -8.84 -2.77
N PRO A 556 -9.91 -8.43 -3.97
CA PRO A 556 -10.85 -7.75 -4.83
C PRO A 556 -11.88 -8.81 -5.24
N TRP A 557 -13.15 -8.45 -5.08
CA TRP A 557 -14.35 -9.22 -5.40
C TRP A 557 -14.79 -10.24 -4.36
N LYS A 558 -15.60 -9.74 -3.43
CA LYS A 558 -16.70 -10.52 -2.87
C LYS A 558 -18.04 -9.92 -3.30
N VAL A 559 -18.19 -9.64 -4.61
CA VAL A 559 -19.48 -9.38 -5.26
C VAL A 559 -19.40 -9.89 -6.71
N SER A 560 -19.60 -11.19 -6.89
CA SER A 560 -19.83 -11.81 -8.20
C SER A 560 -21.28 -12.27 -8.23
N ASP A 561 -22.20 -11.33 -8.39
CA ASP A 561 -23.61 -11.68 -8.40
C ASP A 561 -23.97 -12.21 -9.78
N LYS A 562 -24.61 -13.38 -9.78
CA LYS A 562 -25.15 -13.97 -10.99
C LYS A 562 -26.31 -13.09 -11.44
N LEU A 563 -26.13 -12.33 -12.52
CA LEU A 563 -27.14 -11.39 -13.01
C LEU A 563 -28.33 -12.07 -13.65
N THR A 564 -28.11 -13.24 -14.25
CA THR A 564 -29.12 -13.98 -15.01
C THR A 564 -28.98 -15.47 -14.76
N THR A 565 -30.13 -16.14 -14.67
CA THR A 565 -30.24 -17.61 -14.70
C THR A 565 -30.24 -18.18 -16.11
N LYS A 566 -30.57 -17.38 -17.13
CA LYS A 566 -30.47 -17.75 -18.55
C LYS A 566 -29.00 -17.84 -18.98
N LYS A 567 -28.71 -18.87 -19.76
CA LYS A 567 -27.40 -19.09 -20.39
C LYS A 567 -27.27 -18.20 -21.63
N PHE A 568 -26.14 -17.54 -21.80
CA PHE A 568 -25.82 -16.73 -22.99
C PHE A 568 -24.50 -17.19 -23.60
N SER A 569 -24.39 -17.17 -24.92
CA SER A 569 -23.19 -17.58 -25.64
C SER A 569 -22.12 -16.49 -25.61
N ASN A 570 -22.53 -15.22 -25.65
CA ASN A 570 -21.62 -14.08 -25.83
C ASN A 570 -22.15 -12.78 -25.20
N ILE A 571 -21.30 -12.00 -24.53
CA ILE A 571 -21.53 -10.58 -24.23
C ILE A 571 -21.10 -9.73 -25.43
N ILE A 572 -22.03 -9.12 -26.16
CA ILE A 572 -21.76 -8.41 -27.41
C ILE A 572 -21.19 -7.03 -27.15
N ASP A 573 -21.95 -6.20 -26.45
CA ASP A 573 -21.60 -4.80 -26.20
C ASP A 573 -22.23 -4.31 -24.89
N ILE A 574 -21.72 -3.20 -24.36
CA ILE A 574 -22.26 -2.55 -23.18
C ILE A 574 -22.25 -1.04 -23.38
N ASP A 575 -23.42 -0.43 -23.25
CA ASP A 575 -23.65 1.01 -23.33
C ASP A 575 -24.04 1.58 -21.97
N TYR A 576 -23.79 2.87 -21.78
CA TYR A 576 -24.17 3.60 -20.58
C TYR A 576 -24.94 4.87 -20.97
N ASP A 577 -26.20 4.94 -20.55
CA ASP A 577 -27.01 6.16 -20.65
C ASP A 577 -28.03 6.22 -19.50
N ARG A 578 -27.65 6.90 -18.41
CA ARG A 578 -28.33 6.96 -17.09
C ARG A 578 -28.50 5.61 -16.36
N LYS A 579 -28.65 4.51 -17.10
CA LYS A 579 -28.64 3.10 -16.69
C LYS A 579 -27.60 2.35 -17.53
N LEU A 580 -27.14 1.21 -17.03
CA LEU A 580 -26.17 0.39 -17.74
C LEU A 580 -26.87 -0.67 -18.59
N ARG A 581 -26.63 -0.68 -19.90
CA ARG A 581 -27.27 -1.61 -20.84
C ARG A 581 -26.26 -2.57 -21.44
N CYS A 582 -26.55 -3.86 -21.41
CA CYS A 582 -25.68 -4.91 -21.90
C CYS A 582 -26.41 -5.73 -22.96
N ILE A 583 -25.79 -5.91 -24.13
CA ILE A 583 -26.32 -6.80 -25.18
C ILE A 583 -25.66 -8.15 -25.10
N LEU A 584 -26.49 -9.17 -25.12
CA LEU A 584 -26.13 -10.57 -24.94
C LEU A 584 -26.58 -11.35 -26.16
N GLU A 585 -25.72 -12.20 -26.68
CA GLU A 585 -26.03 -13.11 -27.78
C GLU A 585 -26.24 -14.52 -27.24
N ASP A 586 -27.23 -15.19 -27.80
CA ASP A 586 -27.54 -16.60 -27.59
C ASP A 586 -28.06 -17.18 -28.91
N GLU A 587 -27.45 -18.25 -29.44
CA GLU A 587 -27.85 -18.88 -30.70
C GLU A 587 -28.12 -17.93 -31.91
N LYS A 588 -27.36 -16.82 -32.00
CA LYS A 588 -27.53 -15.71 -32.99
C LYS A 588 -28.76 -14.83 -32.78
N GLU A 589 -29.47 -14.96 -31.66
CA GLU A 589 -30.42 -13.96 -31.15
C GLU A 589 -29.72 -12.98 -30.21
N PHE A 590 -30.25 -11.76 -30.12
CA PHE A 590 -29.71 -10.72 -29.26
C PHE A 590 -30.72 -10.27 -28.20
N TYR A 591 -30.25 -10.15 -26.97
CA TYR A 591 -31.02 -9.74 -25.80
C TYR A 591 -30.41 -8.47 -25.22
N LEU A 592 -31.25 -7.49 -24.90
CA LEU A 592 -30.86 -6.28 -24.18
C LEU A 592 -31.18 -6.45 -22.70
N LEU A 593 -30.17 -6.28 -21.86
CA LEU A 593 -30.27 -6.32 -20.40
C LEU A 593 -30.00 -4.92 -19.84
N THR A 594 -30.93 -4.35 -19.10
CA THR A 594 -30.74 -3.06 -18.42
C THR A 594 -30.48 -3.33 -16.94
N LEU A 595 -29.45 -2.68 -16.41
CA LEU A 595 -28.95 -2.81 -15.05
C LEU A 595 -29.04 -1.45 -14.34
N ASN A 596 -29.35 -1.48 -13.05
CA ASN A 596 -29.20 -0.30 -12.20
C ASN A 596 -27.73 -0.06 -11.83
N ASP A 597 -27.49 1.03 -11.10
CA ASP A 597 -26.18 1.44 -10.57
C ASP A 597 -25.54 0.41 -9.61
N LYS A 598 -26.36 -0.39 -8.94
CA LYS A 598 -25.95 -1.53 -8.10
C LYS A 598 -25.64 -2.80 -8.91
N GLY A 599 -25.88 -2.79 -10.22
CA GLY A 599 -25.66 -3.92 -11.11
C GLY A 599 -26.79 -4.96 -11.11
N GLU A 600 -27.96 -4.66 -10.54
CA GLU A 600 -29.13 -5.55 -10.56
C GLU A 600 -29.90 -5.41 -11.88
N VAL A 601 -30.42 -6.52 -12.39
CA VAL A 601 -31.25 -6.54 -13.60
C VAL A 601 -32.59 -5.89 -13.31
N ILE A 602 -32.87 -4.81 -14.04
CA ILE A 602 -34.16 -4.10 -13.96
C ILE A 602 -35.03 -4.38 -15.18
N GLU A 603 -34.44 -4.58 -16.36
CA GLU A 603 -35.19 -4.90 -17.59
C GLU A 603 -34.42 -5.92 -18.44
N LYS A 604 -35.16 -6.76 -19.16
CA LYS A 604 -34.62 -7.74 -20.10
C LYS A 604 -35.55 -7.87 -21.31
N GLU A 605 -35.02 -7.62 -22.50
CA GLU A 605 -35.77 -7.59 -23.76
C GLU A 605 -35.09 -8.51 -24.80
N ASN A 606 -35.87 -9.23 -25.61
CA ASN A 606 -35.38 -9.90 -26.82
C ASN A 606 -35.53 -8.94 -27.99
N LEU A 607 -34.44 -8.66 -28.71
CA LEU A 607 -34.45 -7.73 -29.83
C LEU A 607 -35.02 -8.36 -31.12
N ASN A 608 -35.24 -9.68 -31.16
CA ASN A 608 -35.67 -10.43 -32.35
C ASN A 608 -34.79 -10.16 -33.59
N LEU A 609 -33.48 -10.05 -33.37
CA LEU A 609 -32.48 -9.79 -34.41
C LEU A 609 -31.62 -11.02 -34.65
N HIS A 610 -31.21 -11.20 -35.90
CA HIS A 610 -30.22 -12.20 -36.31
C HIS A 610 -29.13 -11.51 -37.14
N GLY A 611 -27.86 -11.72 -36.79
CA GLY A 611 -26.74 -11.01 -37.42
C GLY A 611 -25.37 -11.47 -36.96
N GLU A 612 -24.32 -10.99 -37.64
CA GLU A 612 -22.93 -11.42 -37.41
C GLU A 612 -22.10 -10.42 -36.57
N ASP A 613 -22.49 -9.15 -36.52
CA ASP A 613 -21.82 -8.09 -35.74
C ASP A 613 -22.87 -7.09 -35.27
N LEU A 614 -22.91 -6.76 -33.98
CA LEU A 614 -23.87 -5.80 -33.41
C LEU A 614 -23.15 -4.89 -32.41
N LYS A 615 -23.45 -3.59 -32.46
CA LYS A 615 -22.87 -2.54 -31.61
C LYS A 615 -23.94 -1.55 -31.18
N THR A 616 -23.88 -1.13 -29.94
CA THR A 616 -24.71 -0.08 -29.37
C THR A 616 -23.98 1.24 -29.38
N TYR A 617 -24.74 2.31 -29.63
CA TYR A 617 -24.20 3.64 -29.54
C TYR A 617 -25.29 4.67 -29.24
N ASN A 618 -25.26 5.28 -28.05
CA ASN A 618 -26.22 6.31 -27.63
C ASN A 618 -27.68 5.87 -27.82
N LYS A 619 -28.03 4.68 -27.29
CA LYS A 619 -29.31 3.97 -27.45
C LYS A 619 -29.60 3.33 -28.80
N ASP A 620 -28.96 3.77 -29.88
CA ASP A 620 -29.15 3.15 -31.18
C ASP A 620 -28.42 1.80 -31.25
N ILE A 621 -29.06 0.80 -31.85
CA ILE A 621 -28.47 -0.52 -32.09
C ILE A 621 -28.13 -0.65 -33.57
N PHE A 622 -26.85 -0.83 -33.86
CA PHE A 622 -26.36 -1.06 -35.22
C PHE A 622 -25.96 -2.52 -35.37
N TYR A 623 -26.39 -3.17 -36.44
CA TYR A 623 -26.03 -4.56 -36.68
C TYR A 623 -25.80 -4.87 -38.15
N LYS A 624 -24.94 -5.85 -38.40
CA LYS A 624 -24.59 -6.36 -39.72
C LYS A 624 -25.32 -7.67 -39.98
N GLN A 625 -26.05 -7.72 -41.08
CA GLN A 625 -26.72 -8.92 -41.58
C GLN A 625 -26.53 -8.96 -43.11
N ASP A 626 -26.11 -10.10 -43.65
CA ASP A 626 -25.93 -10.31 -45.10
C ASP A 626 -25.07 -9.24 -45.80
N ASN A 627 -23.94 -8.86 -45.19
CA ASN A 627 -23.05 -7.77 -45.65
C ASN A 627 -23.72 -6.38 -45.75
N LYS A 628 -24.83 -6.15 -45.06
CA LYS A 628 -25.51 -4.86 -44.96
C LYS A 628 -25.51 -4.38 -43.50
N LEU A 629 -25.38 -3.07 -43.32
CA LEU A 629 -25.45 -2.43 -42.01
C LEU A 629 -26.85 -1.83 -41.80
N TYR A 630 -27.47 -2.17 -40.68
CA TYR A 630 -28.77 -1.66 -40.24
C TYR A 630 -28.65 -0.92 -38.92
N LYS A 631 -29.61 -0.04 -38.65
CA LYS A 631 -29.82 0.69 -37.39
C LYS A 631 -31.24 0.40 -36.89
N LEU A 632 -31.41 0.16 -35.60
CA LEU A 632 -32.71 0.16 -34.93
C LEU A 632 -32.91 1.49 -34.20
N ASP A 633 -34.10 2.05 -34.34
CA ASP A 633 -34.54 3.20 -33.54
C ASP A 633 -35.10 2.75 -32.18
N GLU A 634 -35.48 3.72 -31.33
CA GLU A 634 -36.04 3.46 -29.98
C GLU A 634 -37.34 2.63 -30.01
N ASN A 635 -37.99 2.49 -31.17
CA ASN A 635 -39.21 1.68 -31.37
C ASN A 635 -38.91 0.32 -32.03
N ASN A 636 -37.63 -0.09 -32.08
CA ASN A 636 -37.17 -1.31 -32.74
C ASN A 636 -37.46 -1.39 -34.26
N ASN A 637 -37.69 -0.26 -34.95
CA ASN A 637 -37.84 -0.27 -36.40
C ASN A 637 -36.48 -0.39 -37.08
N LYS A 638 -36.39 -1.27 -38.07
CA LYS A 638 -35.17 -1.57 -38.83
C LYS A 638 -34.96 -0.55 -39.96
N HIS A 639 -33.90 0.24 -39.87
CA HIS A 639 -33.47 1.20 -40.90
C HIS A 639 -32.18 0.72 -41.57
N LYS A 640 -32.17 0.55 -42.90
CA LYS A 640 -30.96 0.19 -43.64
C LYS A 640 -30.03 1.41 -43.77
N ILE A 641 -28.75 1.23 -43.43
CA ILE A 641 -27.75 2.30 -43.48
C ILE A 641 -26.88 2.19 -44.73
N LEU A 642 -26.24 1.03 -44.96
CA LEU A 642 -25.29 0.80 -46.05
C LEU A 642 -25.26 -0.66 -46.51
N ASP A 643 -24.92 -0.88 -47.79
CA ASP A 643 -24.67 -2.20 -48.39
C ASP A 643 -23.15 -2.45 -48.56
N ASN A 644 -22.76 -3.71 -48.76
CA ASN A 644 -21.37 -4.17 -48.98
C ASN A 644 -20.39 -3.79 -47.86
N VAL A 645 -20.77 -4.07 -46.62
CA VAL A 645 -20.01 -3.79 -45.40
C VAL A 645 -19.43 -5.10 -44.87
N GLU A 646 -18.10 -5.22 -44.80
CA GLU A 646 -17.44 -6.35 -44.11
C GLU A 646 -17.29 -6.06 -42.61
N GLY A 647 -17.06 -4.80 -42.24
CA GLY A 647 -17.02 -4.35 -40.85
C GLY A 647 -17.20 -2.85 -40.71
N TYR A 648 -17.46 -2.40 -39.48
CA TYR A 648 -17.75 -1.00 -39.20
C TYR A 648 -17.27 -0.56 -37.80
N ASN A 649 -17.08 0.74 -37.63
CA ASN A 649 -16.83 1.42 -36.35
C ASN A 649 -17.75 2.64 -36.26
N ILE A 650 -18.21 2.97 -35.05
CA ILE A 650 -19.03 4.15 -34.78
C ILE A 650 -18.26 5.00 -33.77
N VAL A 651 -18.15 6.29 -34.05
CA VAL A 651 -17.46 7.26 -33.18
C VAL A 651 -18.32 8.53 -33.09
N GLN A 652 -18.45 9.13 -31.91
CA GLN A 652 -19.09 10.45 -31.77
C GLN A 652 -18.29 11.36 -30.85
N ASN A 653 -18.42 12.67 -31.07
CA ASN A 653 -17.96 13.72 -30.17
C ASN A 653 -19.15 14.36 -29.43
N LYS A 654 -18.97 15.48 -28.72
CA LYS A 654 -20.09 16.13 -28.01
C LYS A 654 -21.26 16.56 -28.91
N GLU A 655 -21.08 16.64 -30.22
CA GLU A 655 -22.03 17.25 -31.16
C GLU A 655 -22.50 16.30 -32.29
N TYR A 656 -21.68 15.35 -32.75
CA TYR A 656 -21.92 14.58 -33.99
C TYR A 656 -21.45 13.12 -33.93
N GLN A 657 -22.19 12.24 -34.62
CA GLN A 657 -21.90 10.81 -34.83
C GLN A 657 -21.39 10.52 -36.24
N TYR A 658 -20.40 9.63 -36.32
CA TYR A 658 -19.76 9.19 -37.55
C TYR A 658 -19.74 7.66 -37.62
N ILE A 659 -20.20 7.14 -38.74
CA ILE A 659 -20.23 5.72 -39.09
C ILE A 659 -19.12 5.47 -40.11
N ILE A 660 -18.19 4.59 -39.76
CA ILE A 660 -17.01 4.26 -40.57
C ILE A 660 -17.12 2.79 -40.95
N THR A 661 -17.43 2.51 -42.21
CA THR A 661 -17.53 1.15 -42.73
C THR A 661 -16.34 0.83 -43.62
N TYR A 662 -16.06 -0.46 -43.78
CA TYR A 662 -15.07 -0.92 -44.74
C TYR A 662 -15.48 -2.25 -45.38
N ASN A 663 -14.95 -2.48 -46.57
CA ASN A 663 -14.85 -3.79 -47.20
C ASN A 663 -13.39 -4.02 -47.63
N LYS A 664 -13.12 -5.13 -48.33
CA LYS A 664 -11.76 -5.46 -48.78
C LYS A 664 -11.04 -4.35 -49.55
N ASN A 665 -11.77 -3.45 -50.22
CA ASN A 665 -11.21 -2.47 -51.16
C ASN A 665 -11.47 -1.00 -50.81
N LYS A 666 -12.37 -0.71 -49.86
CA LYS A 666 -12.84 0.67 -49.62
C LYS A 666 -13.20 0.93 -48.16
N ILE A 667 -13.08 2.19 -47.76
CA ILE A 667 -13.55 2.73 -46.48
C ILE A 667 -14.59 3.81 -46.79
N LYS A 668 -15.79 3.74 -46.18
CA LYS A 668 -16.80 4.80 -46.25
C LYS A 668 -16.99 5.44 -44.88
N ILE A 669 -17.07 6.76 -44.82
CA ILE A 669 -17.32 7.54 -43.61
C ILE A 669 -18.58 8.38 -43.83
N LYS A 670 -19.54 8.27 -42.92
CA LYS A 670 -20.82 9.01 -42.94
C LYS A 670 -21.09 9.66 -41.60
N GLY A 671 -21.31 10.96 -41.55
CA GLY A 671 -21.73 11.74 -40.37
C GLY A 671 -22.65 12.90 -40.78
N LYS A 672 -23.09 13.75 -39.84
CA LYS A 672 -24.13 14.76 -40.07
C LYS A 672 -23.93 15.58 -41.35
N ASP A 673 -22.72 16.10 -41.57
CA ASP A 673 -22.38 16.95 -42.72
C ASP A 673 -21.19 16.41 -43.53
N ILE A 674 -20.87 15.11 -43.39
CA ILE A 674 -19.68 14.50 -44.01
C ILE A 674 -20.04 13.11 -44.57
N GLU A 675 -19.94 12.94 -45.89
CA GLU A 675 -19.97 11.63 -46.55
C GLU A 675 -18.75 11.50 -47.48
N LYS A 676 -17.88 10.53 -47.21
CA LYS A 676 -16.63 10.32 -47.96
C LYS A 676 -16.33 8.85 -48.17
N GLU A 677 -15.75 8.54 -49.33
CA GLU A 677 -15.28 7.20 -49.70
C GLU A 677 -13.78 7.23 -50.04
N ILE A 678 -13.04 6.22 -49.60
CA ILE A 678 -11.59 6.10 -49.79
C ILE A 678 -11.27 4.70 -50.31
N ASN A 679 -10.58 4.63 -51.44
CA ASN A 679 -10.10 3.35 -51.99
C ASN A 679 -8.85 2.89 -51.23
N VAL A 680 -8.94 1.74 -50.57
CA VAL A 680 -7.84 1.09 -49.84
C VAL A 680 -7.92 -0.41 -50.06
N ASN A 681 -6.99 -0.99 -50.82
CA ASN A 681 -7.02 -2.41 -51.17
C ASN A 681 -6.48 -3.32 -50.05
N ASN A 682 -7.05 -4.53 -49.97
CA ASN A 682 -6.68 -5.64 -49.08
C ASN A 682 -6.84 -5.34 -47.58
N ILE A 683 -7.90 -4.62 -47.19
CA ILE A 683 -8.23 -4.38 -45.78
C ILE A 683 -8.58 -5.70 -45.11
N LEU A 684 -8.00 -5.94 -43.93
CA LEU A 684 -8.33 -7.08 -43.07
C LEU A 684 -9.10 -6.64 -41.82
N ASN A 685 -8.72 -5.49 -41.25
CA ASN A 685 -9.35 -4.95 -40.06
C ASN A 685 -9.10 -3.45 -39.96
N LEU A 686 -10.02 -2.73 -39.32
CA LEU A 686 -9.97 -1.29 -39.14
C LEU A 686 -10.45 -0.91 -37.75
N LYS A 687 -9.72 -0.01 -37.09
CA LYS A 687 -10.14 0.65 -35.85
C LYS A 687 -10.16 2.15 -36.06
N ALA A 688 -11.16 2.82 -35.50
CA ALA A 688 -11.31 4.27 -35.57
C ALA A 688 -11.60 4.86 -34.20
N GLN A 689 -11.13 6.09 -33.95
CA GLN A 689 -11.36 6.82 -32.70
C GLN A 689 -11.24 8.34 -32.93
N ILE A 690 -12.04 9.13 -32.21
CA ILE A 690 -11.95 10.60 -32.19
C ILE A 690 -10.97 11.08 -31.10
N ASP A 691 -10.20 12.13 -31.37
CA ASP A 691 -9.40 12.83 -30.36
C ASP A 691 -10.07 14.09 -29.79
N ASP A 692 -9.45 14.68 -28.77
CA ASP A 692 -9.95 15.89 -28.08
C ASP A 692 -10.09 17.13 -29.00
N LYS A 693 -9.57 17.07 -30.23
CA LYS A 693 -9.67 18.13 -31.25
C LYS A 693 -10.68 17.77 -32.35
N ASN A 694 -11.58 16.81 -32.10
CA ASN A 694 -12.57 16.32 -33.06
C ASN A 694 -11.96 15.74 -34.35
N ARG A 695 -10.73 15.21 -34.30
CA ARG A 695 -10.11 14.51 -35.44
C ARG A 695 -10.38 13.02 -35.32
N ILE A 696 -10.86 12.40 -36.39
CA ILE A 696 -11.06 10.94 -36.46
C ILE A 696 -9.75 10.31 -36.92
N TYR A 697 -9.12 9.51 -36.07
CA TYR A 697 -8.01 8.65 -36.48
C TYR A 697 -8.50 7.29 -36.87
N ILE A 698 -7.93 6.77 -37.96
CA ILE A 698 -8.19 5.42 -38.46
C ILE A 698 -6.86 4.68 -38.54
N VAL A 699 -6.81 3.49 -37.93
CA VAL A 699 -5.71 2.55 -38.07
C VAL A 699 -6.20 1.34 -38.85
N ILE A 700 -5.51 1.07 -39.95
CA ILE A 700 -5.87 0.07 -40.95
C ILE A 700 -4.84 -1.05 -40.87
N LEU A 701 -5.33 -2.28 -40.72
CA LEU A 701 -4.55 -3.47 -40.96
C LEU A 701 -4.85 -3.97 -42.37
N ARG A 702 -3.82 -4.05 -43.22
CA ARG A 702 -3.96 -4.61 -44.57
C ARG A 702 -2.83 -5.55 -44.93
N ARG A 703 -3.12 -6.49 -45.83
CA ARG A 703 -2.13 -7.44 -46.36
C ARG A 703 -1.43 -6.85 -47.58
N ASN A 704 -0.11 -6.92 -47.58
CA ASN A 704 0.71 -6.55 -48.74
C ASN A 704 1.77 -7.63 -48.98
N LYS A 705 1.57 -8.46 -50.01
CA LYS A 705 2.34 -9.68 -50.28
C LYS A 705 2.34 -10.63 -49.06
N GLU A 706 3.51 -11.03 -48.58
CA GLU A 706 3.69 -11.89 -47.39
C GLU A 706 3.64 -11.13 -46.05
N LEU A 707 3.44 -9.82 -46.09
CA LEU A 707 3.60 -8.95 -44.93
C LEU A 707 2.30 -8.26 -44.56
N TYR A 708 2.16 -7.99 -43.27
CA TYR A 708 1.02 -7.27 -42.72
C TYR A 708 1.46 -5.85 -42.38
N ASN A 709 0.82 -4.87 -43.00
CA ASN A 709 1.11 -3.46 -42.76
C ASN A 709 0.04 -2.87 -41.85
N LEU A 710 0.49 -2.24 -40.78
CA LEU A 710 -0.34 -1.35 -40.00
C LEU A 710 -0.12 0.07 -40.49
N GLU A 711 -1.19 0.74 -40.87
CA GLU A 711 -1.18 2.08 -41.46
C GLU A 711 -2.15 2.99 -40.72
N LYS A 712 -1.88 4.29 -40.72
CA LYS A 712 -2.72 5.30 -40.09
C LYS A 712 -3.15 6.38 -41.07
N MET A 713 -4.32 6.94 -40.82
CA MET A 713 -4.78 8.19 -41.41
C MET A 713 -5.63 8.95 -40.39
N TYR A 714 -5.89 10.23 -40.64
CA TYR A 714 -6.85 11.00 -39.88
C TYR A 714 -7.75 11.84 -40.78
N ILE A 715 -8.90 12.20 -40.24
CA ILE A 715 -9.88 13.11 -40.81
C ILE A 715 -9.97 14.30 -39.86
N SER A 716 -9.82 15.52 -40.39
CA SER A 716 -9.99 16.73 -39.58
C SER A 716 -11.46 16.95 -39.22
N SER A 717 -11.73 17.82 -38.24
CA SER A 717 -13.10 18.26 -37.92
C SER A 717 -13.84 18.89 -39.11
N LYS A 718 -13.11 19.44 -40.09
CA LYS A 718 -13.63 19.98 -41.35
C LYS A 718 -13.76 18.92 -42.46
N GLY A 719 -13.55 17.64 -42.15
CA GLY A 719 -13.65 16.53 -43.10
C GLY A 719 -12.43 16.33 -44.01
N ASN A 720 -11.32 17.05 -43.84
CA ASN A 720 -10.13 16.86 -44.69
C ASN A 720 -9.41 15.55 -44.33
N ILE A 721 -9.12 14.74 -45.36
CA ILE A 721 -8.49 13.43 -45.21
C ILE A 721 -6.98 13.56 -45.37
N SER A 722 -6.21 13.02 -44.43
CA SER A 722 -4.76 12.92 -44.54
C SER A 722 -4.33 11.73 -45.41
N LYS A 723 -3.15 11.82 -46.05
CA LYS A 723 -2.51 10.65 -46.68
C LYS A 723 -2.34 9.49 -45.70
N ILE A 724 -2.55 8.27 -46.17
CA ILE A 724 -2.29 7.05 -45.41
C ILE A 724 -0.77 6.92 -45.18
N LYS A 725 -0.36 6.75 -43.93
CA LYS A 725 1.05 6.61 -43.53
C LYS A 725 1.30 5.26 -42.88
N LYS A 726 2.40 4.61 -43.25
CA LYS A 726 2.82 3.37 -42.62
C LYS A 726 3.24 3.60 -41.17
N VAL A 727 2.76 2.75 -40.27
CA VAL A 727 3.09 2.76 -38.83
C VAL A 727 4.09 1.65 -38.52
N HIS A 728 3.78 0.42 -38.93
CA HIS A 728 4.58 -0.75 -38.59
C HIS A 728 4.45 -1.88 -39.62
N LYS A 729 5.42 -2.79 -39.64
CA LYS A 729 5.48 -3.95 -40.54
C LYS A 729 5.55 -5.24 -39.71
N LEU A 730 4.73 -6.22 -40.03
CA LEU A 730 4.59 -7.46 -39.26
C LEU A 730 4.75 -8.69 -40.17
N THR A 731 5.30 -9.76 -39.61
CA THR A 731 5.61 -11.01 -40.32
C THR A 731 4.45 -12.02 -40.30
N LYS A 732 3.55 -11.98 -39.31
CA LYS A 732 2.39 -12.89 -39.19
C LYS A 732 1.18 -12.22 -38.53
N GLU A 733 -0.03 -12.50 -39.01
CA GLU A 733 -1.31 -11.95 -38.49
C GLU A 733 -1.69 -12.48 -37.11
N LYS A 734 -1.54 -13.79 -36.90
CA LYS A 734 -2.07 -14.51 -35.73
C LYS A 734 -1.39 -14.13 -34.40
N ASP A 735 -0.25 -13.44 -34.47
CA ASP A 735 0.58 -13.12 -33.31
C ASP A 735 0.42 -11.68 -32.82
N PHE A 736 -0.65 -10.94 -33.16
CA PHE A 736 -0.85 -9.58 -32.63
C PHE A 736 -2.30 -9.11 -32.40
N ARG A 737 -2.45 -8.02 -31.62
CA ARG A 737 -3.69 -7.28 -31.30
C ARG A 737 -3.39 -5.78 -31.36
N PHE A 738 -4.32 -4.95 -31.85
CA PHE A 738 -4.11 -3.49 -31.95
C PHE A 738 -5.35 -2.66 -31.58
N GLY A 739 -5.13 -1.39 -31.22
CA GLY A 739 -6.18 -0.44 -30.84
C GLY A 739 -5.71 1.02 -30.88
N ILE A 740 -6.63 1.95 -30.61
CA ILE A 740 -6.42 3.41 -30.62
C ILE A 740 -6.95 4.03 -29.32
N ASP A 741 -6.28 5.05 -28.77
CA ASP A 741 -6.72 6.06 -27.76
C ASP A 741 -6.65 7.45 -28.36
N LYS A 742 -7.28 8.49 -27.77
CA LYS A 742 -7.00 9.95 -27.87
C LYS A 742 -5.71 10.36 -28.62
N ALA A 743 -5.65 10.09 -29.93
CA ALA A 743 -4.47 10.21 -30.80
C ALA A 743 -3.21 9.33 -30.52
N ARG A 744 -3.32 8.12 -29.95
CA ARG A 744 -2.26 7.11 -29.82
C ARG A 744 -2.71 5.73 -30.29
N GLY A 745 -1.83 4.98 -30.95
CA GLY A 745 -2.08 3.59 -31.31
C GLY A 745 -1.22 2.61 -30.51
N TYR A 746 -1.74 1.41 -30.33
CA TYR A 746 -1.14 0.33 -29.54
C TYR A 746 -1.11 -0.96 -30.35
N ILE A 747 -0.01 -1.70 -30.27
CA ILE A 747 0.15 -3.04 -30.84
C ILE A 747 0.68 -3.95 -29.75
N PHE A 748 0.06 -5.10 -29.53
CA PHE A 748 0.55 -6.21 -28.72
C PHE A 748 0.92 -7.35 -29.64
N TYR A 749 2.07 -7.98 -29.47
CA TYR A 749 2.47 -9.11 -30.31
C TYR A 749 3.43 -10.08 -29.62
N LYS A 750 3.59 -11.28 -30.18
CA LYS A 750 4.46 -12.33 -29.63
C LYS A 750 5.76 -12.46 -30.41
N ARG A 751 6.90 -12.58 -29.70
CA ARG A 751 8.21 -12.89 -30.28
C ARG A 751 8.99 -13.81 -29.33
N ASN A 752 9.50 -14.94 -29.81
CA ASN A 752 10.27 -15.92 -29.01
C ASN A 752 9.55 -16.33 -27.70
N LYS A 753 8.25 -16.69 -27.79
CA LYS A 753 7.38 -17.05 -26.65
C LYS A 753 7.17 -15.93 -25.60
N LYS A 754 7.61 -14.70 -25.87
CA LYS A 754 7.45 -13.54 -24.99
C LYS A 754 6.47 -12.55 -25.62
N ASP A 755 5.67 -11.91 -24.77
CA ASP A 755 4.70 -10.90 -25.18
C ASP A 755 5.35 -9.50 -25.16
N TYR A 756 5.07 -8.71 -26.19
CA TYR A 756 5.59 -7.37 -26.39
C TYR A 756 4.45 -6.40 -26.70
N TYR A 757 4.69 -5.11 -26.44
CA TYR A 757 3.82 -4.05 -26.90
C TYR A 757 4.59 -2.85 -27.44
N ILE A 758 3.97 -2.15 -28.39
CA ILE A 758 4.44 -0.92 -28.99
C ILE A 758 3.35 0.14 -28.85
N THR A 759 3.74 1.35 -28.48
CA THR A 759 2.89 2.53 -28.54
C THR A 759 3.43 3.52 -29.55
N PHE A 760 2.54 4.20 -30.27
CA PHE A 760 2.91 5.25 -31.22
C PHE A 760 1.92 6.41 -31.19
N TYR A 761 2.43 7.62 -31.42
CA TYR A 761 1.59 8.81 -31.53
C TYR A 761 0.97 8.92 -32.93
N LEU A 762 -0.34 9.11 -32.96
CA LEU A 762 -1.08 9.37 -34.20
C LEU A 762 -0.96 10.85 -34.61
N GLY A 763 -0.85 11.77 -33.64
CA GLY A 763 -0.87 13.22 -33.85
C GLY A 763 0.43 13.91 -34.30
N ARG A 764 1.62 13.28 -34.24
CA ARG A 764 2.85 13.85 -34.81
C ARG A 764 3.04 13.36 -36.25
N ILE A 765 3.12 14.32 -37.19
CA ILE A 765 3.13 14.08 -38.63
C ILE A 765 4.44 13.39 -39.08
N ASN A 766 5.56 13.66 -38.40
CA ASN A 766 6.92 13.26 -38.83
C ASN A 766 7.75 12.48 -37.79
N SER A 767 7.21 12.14 -36.61
CA SER A 767 7.94 11.33 -35.62
C SER A 767 7.08 10.20 -35.06
N LEU A 768 7.23 9.03 -35.66
CA LEU A 768 6.85 7.76 -35.05
C LEU A 768 7.93 7.40 -34.01
N GLN A 769 7.80 7.92 -32.79
CA GLN A 769 8.53 7.33 -31.67
C GLN A 769 7.82 6.05 -31.26
N THR A 770 8.34 4.91 -31.72
CA THR A 770 7.95 3.59 -31.25
C THR A 770 8.93 3.16 -30.17
N LYS A 771 8.47 2.99 -28.93
CA LYS A 771 9.23 2.27 -27.91
C LYS A 771 8.63 0.88 -27.77
N GLU A 772 9.36 -0.12 -28.25
CA GLU A 772 9.05 -1.52 -28.00
C GLU A 772 9.34 -1.83 -26.52
N LYS A 773 8.38 -2.45 -25.83
CA LYS A 773 8.57 -2.90 -24.45
C LYS A 773 8.07 -4.32 -24.28
N ARG A 774 8.85 -5.11 -23.53
CA ARG A 774 8.44 -6.46 -23.12
C ARG A 774 7.31 -6.33 -22.10
N LEU A 775 6.22 -7.03 -22.33
CA LEU A 775 5.16 -7.17 -21.34
C LEU A 775 5.66 -8.12 -20.24
N LYS A 776 6.09 -7.57 -19.11
CA LYS A 776 6.48 -8.34 -17.91
C LYS A 776 5.36 -8.23 -16.90
N VAL A 777 4.51 -9.24 -16.83
CA VAL A 777 3.55 -9.39 -15.75
C VAL A 777 4.21 -10.29 -14.69
N THR A 778 4.92 -9.67 -13.75
CA THR A 778 5.49 -10.34 -12.58
C THR A 778 4.40 -10.44 -11.52
N GLY A 779 4.22 -11.60 -10.88
CA GLY A 779 3.21 -11.71 -9.84
C GLY A 779 3.67 -11.03 -8.56
N GLU A 780 3.14 -9.84 -8.33
CA GLU A 780 3.35 -9.04 -7.11
C GLU A 780 2.79 -9.75 -5.83
N ASN A 781 2.13 -10.91 -6.00
CA ASN A 781 1.49 -11.73 -4.95
C ASN A 781 2.03 -13.17 -4.88
N GLY A 782 3.29 -13.43 -5.28
CA GLY A 782 3.89 -14.78 -5.22
C GLY A 782 3.43 -15.74 -6.33
N ILE A 783 2.87 -15.18 -7.41
CA ILE A 783 2.34 -15.90 -8.57
C ILE A 783 3.36 -15.84 -9.72
N VAL A 784 3.83 -16.99 -10.20
CA VAL A 784 4.48 -17.04 -11.53
C VAL A 784 3.36 -17.10 -12.56
N ILE A 785 3.34 -16.12 -13.46
CA ILE A 785 2.31 -15.92 -14.48
C ILE A 785 2.73 -16.66 -15.73
N ASP A 786 1.97 -17.68 -16.12
CA ASP A 786 2.14 -18.32 -17.43
C ASP A 786 1.57 -17.41 -18.52
N THR A 787 2.46 -16.79 -19.30
CA THR A 787 2.13 -15.76 -20.29
C THR A 787 1.68 -16.34 -21.64
N LYS A 788 0.85 -17.38 -21.66
CA LYS A 788 0.53 -18.10 -22.91
C LYS A 788 -0.20 -17.26 -23.97
N GLY A 789 -0.83 -16.13 -23.63
CA GLY A 789 -1.64 -15.33 -24.57
C GLY A 789 -1.39 -13.81 -24.52
N LEU A 790 -1.75 -13.09 -25.59
CA LEU A 790 -1.67 -11.63 -25.68
C LEU A 790 -2.84 -10.95 -24.95
N PRO A 791 -2.65 -9.74 -24.38
CA PRO A 791 -3.74 -8.96 -23.82
C PRO A 791 -4.86 -8.70 -24.84
N GLN A 792 -6.11 -8.78 -24.38
CA GLN A 792 -7.26 -8.31 -25.13
C GLN A 792 -7.55 -6.85 -24.77
N ILE A 793 -7.66 -5.99 -25.79
CA ILE A 793 -8.11 -4.61 -25.61
C ILE A 793 -9.64 -4.64 -25.58
N LYS A 794 -10.24 -4.20 -24.47
CA LYS A 794 -11.70 -4.11 -24.28
C LYS A 794 -12.05 -2.67 -23.89
N LYS A 795 -13.09 -2.12 -24.53
CA LYS A 795 -13.62 -0.73 -24.45
C LYS A 795 -12.55 0.32 -24.13
N GLY A 796 -12.10 1.02 -25.17
CA GLY A 796 -11.12 2.10 -25.01
C GLY A 796 -11.68 3.27 -24.20
N TYR A 797 -11.23 3.34 -22.94
CA TYR A 797 -11.05 4.51 -22.05
C TYR A 797 -12.25 4.99 -21.21
N ASN A 798 -11.90 5.32 -19.96
CA ASN A 798 -12.58 6.34 -19.15
C ASN A 798 -12.16 7.75 -19.60
N SER A 799 -12.83 8.80 -19.11
CA SER A 799 -12.61 10.22 -19.48
C SER A 799 -11.16 10.71 -19.31
N GLN A 800 -10.30 9.97 -18.61
CA GLN A 800 -8.92 10.37 -18.24
C GLN A 800 -7.81 9.83 -19.18
N GLY A 801 -8.12 9.02 -20.21
CA GLY A 801 -7.14 8.63 -21.24
C GLY A 801 -6.10 7.57 -20.83
N LYS A 802 -6.52 6.56 -20.06
CA LYS A 802 -5.71 5.38 -19.73
C LYS A 802 -6.20 4.14 -20.51
N LEU A 803 -5.34 3.52 -21.32
CA LEU A 803 -5.71 2.30 -22.07
C LEU A 803 -5.84 1.15 -21.10
N THR A 804 -6.97 0.45 -21.17
CA THR A 804 -7.21 -0.75 -20.40
C THR A 804 -7.06 -1.99 -21.28
N ALA A 805 -6.16 -2.88 -20.91
CA ALA A 805 -6.07 -4.21 -21.50
C ALA A 805 -6.32 -5.27 -20.44
N ILE A 806 -6.97 -6.35 -20.86
CA ILE A 806 -7.28 -7.48 -20.01
C ILE A 806 -6.34 -8.62 -20.37
N TYR A 807 -5.69 -9.17 -19.36
CA TYR A 807 -4.76 -10.26 -19.49
C TYR A 807 -5.29 -11.49 -18.77
N HIS A 808 -5.38 -12.61 -19.48
CA HIS A 808 -5.74 -13.90 -18.89
C HIS A 808 -4.47 -14.71 -18.67
N GLY A 809 -4.35 -15.36 -17.52
CA GLY A 809 -3.24 -16.28 -17.30
C GLY A 809 -3.54 -17.32 -16.25
N LEU A 810 -2.61 -18.25 -16.12
CA LEU A 810 -2.61 -19.28 -15.09
C LEU A 810 -1.48 -18.97 -14.11
N ASP A 811 -1.76 -19.11 -12.82
CA ASP A 811 -0.72 -19.02 -11.80
C ASP A 811 0.13 -20.30 -11.77
N LYS A 812 1.17 -20.31 -10.93
CA LYS A 812 2.05 -21.47 -10.75
C LYS A 812 1.36 -22.73 -10.20
N TYR A 813 0.13 -22.60 -9.73
CA TYR A 813 -0.74 -23.68 -9.26
C TYR A 813 -1.86 -24.00 -10.26
N ASN A 814 -1.75 -23.53 -11.51
CA ASN A 814 -2.73 -23.68 -12.58
C ASN A 814 -4.10 -23.01 -12.29
N GLN A 815 -4.15 -22.02 -11.40
CA GLN A 815 -5.37 -21.25 -11.12
C GLN A 815 -5.54 -20.14 -12.15
N GLY A 816 -6.75 -20.01 -12.71
CA GLY A 816 -7.07 -18.99 -13.68
C GLY A 816 -7.23 -17.63 -13.04
N TYR A 817 -6.54 -16.63 -13.57
CA TYR A 817 -6.74 -15.23 -13.17
C TYR A 817 -6.92 -14.30 -14.36
N ILE A 818 -7.58 -13.18 -14.06
CA ILE A 818 -7.70 -12.03 -14.95
C ILE A 818 -6.90 -10.89 -14.35
N LYS A 819 -6.10 -10.21 -15.16
CA LYS A 819 -5.40 -8.98 -14.81
C LYS A 819 -5.86 -7.81 -15.66
N LEU A 820 -6.19 -6.72 -15.00
CA LEU A 820 -6.35 -5.40 -15.59
C LEU A 820 -4.97 -4.76 -15.72
N LEU A 821 -4.63 -4.30 -16.92
CA LEU A 821 -3.43 -3.54 -17.19
C LEU A 821 -3.85 -2.16 -17.67
N ARG A 822 -3.52 -1.10 -16.93
CA ARG A 822 -3.68 0.28 -17.42
C ARG A 822 -2.37 0.78 -17.98
N PHE A 823 -2.43 1.39 -19.15
CA PHE A 823 -1.26 1.95 -19.82
C PHE A 823 -1.37 3.46 -19.93
N PHE A 824 -0.26 4.14 -19.67
CA PHE A 824 -0.06 5.56 -19.93
C PHE A 824 1.34 5.79 -20.48
N ASN A 825 1.46 6.57 -21.58
CA ASN A 825 2.75 6.85 -22.24
C ASN A 825 3.56 5.60 -22.64
N GLY A 826 2.88 4.49 -22.90
CA GLY A 826 3.54 3.22 -23.22
C GLY A 826 4.28 2.63 -22.03
N ASP A 827 3.90 2.95 -20.80
CA ASP A 827 4.23 2.19 -19.59
C ASP A 827 2.95 1.63 -18.99
N ILE A 828 3.05 0.47 -18.35
CA ILE A 828 1.97 -0.03 -17.49
C ILE A 828 2.00 0.84 -16.23
N THR A 829 0.98 1.65 -16.04
CA THR A 829 0.82 2.51 -14.86
C THR A 829 0.05 1.85 -13.73
N ASP A 830 -0.75 0.84 -14.04
CA ASP A 830 -1.55 0.13 -13.05
C ASP A 830 -1.73 -1.35 -13.44
N ARG A 831 -1.75 -2.22 -12.42
CA ARG A 831 -1.90 -3.67 -12.55
C ARG A 831 -2.82 -4.14 -11.44
N LYS A 832 -4.05 -4.50 -11.78
CA LYS A 832 -5.02 -5.03 -10.80
C LYS A 832 -5.35 -6.47 -11.14
N THR A 833 -5.25 -7.39 -10.18
CA THR A 833 -5.79 -8.74 -10.35
C THR A 833 -7.30 -8.65 -10.15
N LEU A 834 -8.08 -9.05 -11.15
CA LEU A 834 -9.53 -8.92 -11.19
C LEU A 834 -10.28 -10.20 -10.85
N TYR A 835 -9.66 -11.37 -10.92
CA TYR A 835 -10.34 -12.62 -10.62
C TYR A 835 -9.30 -13.68 -10.35
N ASN A 836 -9.56 -14.59 -9.41
CA ASN A 836 -8.70 -15.73 -9.11
C ASN A 836 -9.56 -16.89 -8.60
N ASP A 837 -9.84 -17.89 -9.45
CA ASP A 837 -10.57 -19.09 -9.03
C ASP A 837 -10.10 -20.34 -9.78
N LYS A 838 -10.23 -21.48 -9.09
CA LYS A 838 -9.85 -22.83 -9.52
C LYS A 838 -10.88 -23.49 -10.45
N GLN A 839 -12.14 -23.05 -10.48
CA GLN A 839 -13.23 -23.89 -10.99
C GLN A 839 -13.99 -23.35 -12.21
N ARG A 840 -13.75 -22.11 -12.67
CA ARG A 840 -14.56 -21.50 -13.73
C ARG A 840 -13.73 -20.97 -14.89
N ASN A 841 -14.09 -21.39 -16.12
CA ASN A 841 -13.47 -20.91 -17.35
C ASN A 841 -14.23 -19.70 -17.88
N ILE A 842 -13.58 -18.53 -17.90
CA ILE A 842 -14.22 -17.29 -18.34
C ILE A 842 -14.17 -17.19 -19.86
N LYS A 843 -15.34 -17.19 -20.51
CA LYS A 843 -15.46 -17.20 -21.97
C LYS A 843 -15.29 -15.82 -22.59
N LYS A 844 -15.87 -14.78 -21.98
CA LYS A 844 -15.86 -13.41 -22.51
C LYS A 844 -15.83 -12.38 -21.38
N ILE A 845 -15.17 -11.25 -21.63
CA ILE A 845 -15.07 -10.13 -20.68
C ILE A 845 -15.29 -8.80 -21.41
N LEU A 846 -16.06 -7.90 -20.79
CA LEU A 846 -16.22 -6.51 -21.17
C LEU A 846 -15.98 -5.58 -19.99
N ILE A 847 -15.41 -4.41 -20.27
CA ILE A 847 -15.24 -3.32 -19.29
C ILE A 847 -16.07 -2.15 -19.79
N THR A 848 -16.81 -1.50 -18.90
CA THR A 848 -17.60 -0.30 -19.16
C THR A 848 -17.34 0.73 -18.07
N SER A 849 -17.78 1.97 -18.26
CA SER A 849 -17.69 3.00 -17.23
C SER A 849 -18.93 3.88 -17.22
N ASN A 850 -19.44 4.17 -16.02
CA ASN A 850 -20.28 5.32 -15.72
C ASN A 850 -19.36 6.46 -15.23
N ALA A 851 -19.77 7.72 -15.33
CA ALA A 851 -19.05 8.93 -14.95
C ALA A 851 -18.08 8.81 -13.74
N ASN A 852 -18.40 7.96 -12.74
CA ASN A 852 -17.60 7.73 -11.53
C ASN A 852 -17.12 6.28 -11.31
N ASP A 853 -17.60 5.27 -12.05
CA ASP A 853 -17.32 3.84 -11.79
C ASP A 853 -16.98 3.08 -13.08
N GLU A 854 -15.97 2.19 -13.07
CA GLU A 854 -15.81 1.22 -14.16
C GLU A 854 -16.47 -0.10 -13.76
N TYR A 855 -17.14 -0.81 -14.66
CA TYR A 855 -17.75 -2.11 -14.39
C TYR A 855 -17.12 -3.17 -15.30
N LEU A 856 -16.95 -4.37 -14.76
CA LEU A 856 -16.39 -5.55 -15.41
C LEU A 856 -17.48 -6.62 -15.49
N PHE A 857 -17.78 -7.07 -16.70
CA PHE A 857 -18.77 -8.11 -17.00
C PHE A 857 -18.10 -9.32 -17.60
N TRP A 858 -18.52 -10.53 -17.22
CA TRP A 858 -18.00 -11.75 -17.81
C TRP A 858 -18.99 -12.91 -17.82
N GLN A 859 -18.69 -13.89 -18.68
CA GLN A 859 -19.43 -15.15 -18.82
C GLN A 859 -18.60 -16.33 -18.35
N GLU A 860 -19.20 -17.26 -17.61
CA GLU A 860 -18.51 -18.41 -17.01
C GLU A 860 -19.00 -19.77 -17.55
N GLY A 861 -18.04 -20.66 -17.86
CA GLY A 861 -18.21 -22.11 -17.83
C GLY A 861 -19.23 -22.76 -18.79
N LYS A 862 -19.48 -24.06 -18.58
CA LYS A 862 -20.45 -24.88 -19.35
C LYS A 862 -21.91 -24.47 -19.09
N ASP A 863 -22.19 -23.80 -17.98
CA ASP A 863 -23.51 -23.33 -17.54
C ASP A 863 -23.61 -21.80 -17.61
N SER A 864 -23.68 -21.27 -18.83
CA SER A 864 -23.33 -19.90 -19.30
C SER A 864 -24.04 -18.69 -18.65
N ASN A 865 -23.97 -18.54 -17.32
CA ASN A 865 -24.52 -17.37 -16.62
C ASN A 865 -23.59 -16.15 -16.75
N ILE A 866 -24.16 -14.95 -16.56
CA ILE A 866 -23.44 -13.68 -16.63
C ILE A 866 -23.21 -13.15 -15.22
N TYR A 867 -22.00 -12.67 -14.99
CA TYR A 867 -21.55 -12.07 -13.75
C TYR A 867 -21.01 -10.67 -14.01
N ALA A 868 -21.14 -9.80 -13.00
CA ALA A 868 -20.70 -8.42 -13.07
C ALA A 868 -20.09 -7.94 -11.76
N THR A 869 -19.20 -6.94 -11.87
CA THR A 869 -18.34 -6.52 -10.76
C THR A 869 -17.74 -5.12 -11.05
N SER A 870 -17.81 -4.12 -10.14
CA SER A 870 -17.30 -2.72 -10.31
C SER A 870 -15.83 -2.44 -9.87
N SER A 871 -15.04 -1.80 -10.73
CA SER A 871 -13.59 -1.54 -10.62
C SER A 871 -13.22 -0.35 -9.71
N ASN A 872 -14.19 0.48 -9.31
CA ASN A 872 -13.93 1.61 -8.44
C ASN A 872 -13.46 1.09 -7.07
N PRO A 873 -12.25 1.46 -6.62
CA PRO A 873 -11.81 1.16 -5.27
C PRO A 873 -12.15 2.27 -4.25
N GLU A 874 -12.71 3.38 -4.72
CA GLU A 874 -13.21 4.58 -4.01
C GLU A 874 -14.58 4.98 -4.59
N PHE A 875 -15.65 4.25 -4.30
CA PHE A 875 -16.50 4.77 -3.22
C PHE A 875 -15.69 5.55 -2.16
N GLY A 876 -15.47 6.85 -2.45
CA GLY A 876 -14.91 7.86 -1.56
C GLY A 876 -13.39 8.06 -1.64
N GLU A 877 -12.89 8.90 -2.56
CA GLU A 877 -11.81 9.88 -2.32
C GLU A 877 -11.35 10.61 -3.61
N GLU A 878 -12.12 11.62 -4.07
CA GLU A 878 -11.47 12.75 -4.76
C GLU A 878 -12.18 14.08 -4.44
N LEU A 879 -11.69 14.80 -3.43
CA LEU A 879 -12.12 16.16 -3.10
C LEU A 879 -10.93 17.06 -2.75
N LEU A 880 -10.05 17.32 -3.73
CA LEU A 880 -9.03 18.37 -3.59
C LEU A 880 -9.16 19.55 -4.55
N LYS A 881 -10.05 19.52 -5.55
CA LYS A 881 -10.17 20.62 -6.52
C LYS A 881 -11.29 21.63 -6.30
N ASN A 882 -12.21 21.40 -5.35
CA ASN A 882 -13.33 22.33 -5.08
C ASN A 882 -13.42 22.81 -3.63
N LYS A 883 -12.31 22.76 -2.87
CA LYS A 883 -12.32 22.97 -1.40
C LYS A 883 -12.86 24.32 -0.91
N ILE A 884 -12.70 25.41 -1.67
CA ILE A 884 -13.18 26.74 -1.24
C ILE A 884 -14.61 26.99 -1.71
N LEU A 885 -14.95 26.60 -2.94
CA LEU A 885 -16.30 26.76 -3.50
C LEU A 885 -17.32 25.90 -2.77
N ILE A 886 -16.98 24.64 -2.45
CA ILE A 886 -17.86 23.75 -1.67
C ILE A 886 -18.05 24.25 -0.24
N ARG A 887 -17.00 24.81 0.39
CA ARG A 887 -17.13 25.41 1.73
C ARG A 887 -18.11 26.58 1.74
N ILE A 888 -18.07 27.43 0.72
CA ILE A 888 -18.97 28.58 0.62
C ILE A 888 -20.41 28.13 0.32
N ASP A 889 -20.58 27.15 -0.57
CA ASP A 889 -21.89 26.62 -0.95
C ASP A 889 -22.58 25.90 0.23
N ASN A 890 -21.83 25.08 0.99
CA ASN A 890 -22.32 24.42 2.20
C ASN A 890 -22.74 25.41 3.30
N ILE A 891 -22.00 26.51 3.47
CA ILE A 891 -22.35 27.58 4.43
C ILE A 891 -23.71 28.19 4.07
N ILE A 892 -23.92 28.50 2.79
CA ILE A 892 -25.18 29.12 2.31
C ILE A 892 -26.35 28.14 2.44
N GLN A 893 -26.17 26.88 2.07
CA GLN A 893 -27.20 25.85 2.14
C GLN A 893 -27.63 25.54 3.59
N ASN A 894 -26.67 25.46 4.53
CA ASN A 894 -26.95 25.20 5.94
C ASN A 894 -27.76 26.31 6.61
N ILE A 895 -27.54 27.58 6.21
CA ILE A 895 -28.33 28.72 6.71
C ILE A 895 -29.79 28.59 6.25
N ILE A 896 -30.02 28.21 5.00
CA ILE A 896 -31.36 28.05 4.42
C ILE A 896 -32.08 26.85 5.05
N LEU A 897 -31.40 25.71 5.22
CA LEU A 897 -32.01 24.49 5.76
C LEU A 897 -32.28 24.60 7.27
N ALA A 898 -31.40 25.27 8.04
CA ALA A 898 -31.66 25.60 9.43
C ALA A 898 -32.91 26.46 9.59
N PHE A 899 -33.14 27.41 8.68
CA PHE A 899 -34.35 28.22 8.64
C PHE A 899 -35.62 27.41 8.30
N ILE A 900 -35.52 26.42 7.42
CA ILE A 900 -36.62 25.51 7.07
C ILE A 900 -36.94 24.57 8.25
N LEU A 901 -35.95 23.90 8.82
CA LEU A 901 -36.13 23.02 9.99
C LEU A 901 -36.64 23.78 11.21
N ALA A 902 -36.23 25.04 11.34
CA ALA A 902 -36.76 25.96 12.32
C ALA A 902 -38.29 26.13 12.17
N LEU A 903 -38.78 26.35 10.95
CA LEU A 903 -40.21 26.48 10.70
C LEU A 903 -40.98 25.18 10.99
N PHE A 904 -40.39 24.02 10.71
CA PHE A 904 -41.06 22.71 10.90
C PHE A 904 -41.05 22.20 12.36
N LYS A 905 -40.06 22.57 13.18
CA LYS A 905 -39.94 22.13 14.59
C LYS A 905 -40.55 23.10 15.61
N LEU A 906 -41.37 24.07 15.17
CA LEU A 906 -42.06 25.03 16.04
C LEU A 906 -42.85 24.35 17.20
N HIS A 907 -43.36 23.13 16.96
CA HIS A 907 -44.12 22.34 17.92
C HIS A 907 -43.30 21.90 19.17
N CYS A 908 -41.97 21.82 19.08
CA CYS A 908 -41.11 21.50 20.23
C CYS A 908 -40.99 22.67 21.23
N ILE A 909 -41.30 23.89 20.79
CA ILE A 909 -41.13 25.13 21.56
C ILE A 909 -42.49 25.64 22.07
N LEU A 910 -43.57 25.25 21.39
CA LEU A 910 -44.94 25.60 21.75
C LEU A 910 -45.24 25.38 23.24
N PRO A 911 -44.86 24.26 23.89
CA PRO A 911 -45.16 24.02 25.30
C PRO A 911 -44.45 25.01 26.26
N ALA A 912 -43.17 25.29 26.04
CA ALA A 912 -42.42 26.25 26.86
C ALA A 912 -42.93 27.69 26.67
N PHE A 913 -43.27 28.03 25.42
CA PHE A 913 -43.90 29.31 25.08
C PHE A 913 -45.30 29.44 25.69
N LEU A 914 -46.13 28.39 25.60
CA LEU A 914 -47.47 28.32 26.22
C LEU A 914 -47.42 28.43 27.74
N ILE A 915 -46.47 27.76 28.40
CA ILE A 915 -46.25 27.87 29.85
C ILE A 915 -45.92 29.31 30.25
N LEU A 916 -45.11 30.01 29.45
CA LEU A 916 -44.77 31.42 29.72
C LEU A 916 -45.92 32.38 29.43
N VAL A 917 -46.70 32.12 28.38
CA VAL A 917 -47.93 32.87 28.08
C VAL A 917 -48.95 32.64 29.19
N LEU A 918 -49.11 31.41 29.69
CA LEU A 918 -49.97 31.08 30.84
C LEU A 918 -49.48 31.76 32.12
N LEU A 919 -48.18 31.75 32.42
CA LEU A 919 -47.60 32.47 33.57
C LEU A 919 -47.80 33.99 33.49
N ARG A 920 -47.87 34.54 32.27
CA ARG A 920 -48.19 35.96 32.02
C ARG A 920 -49.68 36.25 32.17
N LEU A 921 -50.55 35.37 31.69
CA LEU A 921 -52.02 35.48 31.80
C LEU A 921 -52.52 35.32 33.24
N ILE A 922 -51.81 34.53 34.08
CA ILE A 922 -52.08 34.37 35.52
C ILE A 922 -51.76 35.64 36.34
N GLY A 923 -51.33 36.73 35.70
CA GLY A 923 -51.39 38.07 36.29
C GLY A 923 -50.37 38.39 37.39
N LYS A 924 -49.34 37.56 37.60
CA LYS A 924 -48.24 37.90 38.53
C LYS A 924 -47.04 38.47 37.79
N GLY A 925 -47.17 39.70 37.29
CA GLY A 925 -46.10 40.43 36.57
C GLY A 925 -44.76 40.50 37.32
N ARG A 926 -44.77 40.47 38.67
CA ARG A 926 -43.57 40.44 39.52
C ARG A 926 -42.88 39.08 39.63
N LEU A 927 -43.53 37.99 39.22
CA LEU A 927 -42.94 36.64 39.28
C LEU A 927 -41.90 36.46 38.16
N LEU A 928 -42.20 36.97 36.96
CA LEU A 928 -41.33 36.95 35.80
C LEU A 928 -40.06 37.80 35.98
N GLU A 929 -40.03 38.70 36.96
CA GLU A 929 -38.85 39.50 37.33
C GLU A 929 -37.79 38.71 38.10
N LYS A 930 -38.14 37.53 38.63
CA LYS A 930 -37.27 36.72 39.47
C LYS A 930 -36.42 35.76 38.63
N ILE A 931 -35.10 35.83 38.82
CA ILE A 931 -34.07 35.00 38.14
C ILE A 931 -34.41 33.50 38.17
N TRP A 932 -35.04 33.01 39.23
CA TRP A 932 -35.41 31.60 39.36
C TRP A 932 -36.41 31.11 38.30
N VAL A 933 -37.27 31.99 37.76
CA VAL A 933 -38.20 31.63 36.68
C VAL A 933 -37.46 31.41 35.36
N MET A 934 -36.39 32.19 35.10
CA MET A 934 -35.50 31.94 33.96
C MET A 934 -34.73 30.63 34.13
N VAL A 935 -34.17 30.40 35.32
CA VAL A 935 -33.45 29.15 35.61
C VAL A 935 -34.36 27.95 35.44
N LEU A 936 -35.62 28.03 35.90
CA LEU A 936 -36.59 26.97 35.75
C LEU A 936 -36.94 26.71 34.27
N GLY A 937 -37.13 27.77 33.47
CA GLY A 937 -37.33 27.63 32.02
C GLY A 937 -36.14 26.98 31.30
N VAL A 938 -34.91 27.32 31.70
CA VAL A 938 -33.67 26.70 31.18
C VAL A 938 -33.59 25.23 31.58
N VAL A 939 -33.87 24.90 32.83
CA VAL A 939 -33.85 23.52 33.34
C VAL A 939 -34.91 22.67 32.65
N ILE A 940 -36.13 23.19 32.47
CA ILE A 940 -37.20 22.49 31.75
C ILE A 940 -36.78 22.22 30.30
N ASN A 941 -36.19 23.20 29.62
CA ASN A 941 -35.71 23.03 28.25
C ASN A 941 -34.60 21.96 28.16
N ILE A 942 -33.63 21.99 29.07
CA ILE A 942 -32.55 20.99 29.16
C ILE A 942 -33.14 19.59 29.43
N LEU A 943 -34.12 19.46 30.33
CA LEU A 943 -34.75 18.18 30.65
C LEU A 943 -35.59 17.64 29.48
N PHE A 944 -36.28 18.50 28.74
CA PHE A 944 -37.05 18.11 27.56
C PHE A 944 -36.13 17.63 26.42
N GLU A 945 -34.99 18.29 26.22
CA GLU A 945 -33.96 17.88 25.27
C GLU A 945 -33.33 16.53 25.65
N ILE A 946 -32.99 16.33 26.93
CA ILE A 946 -32.49 15.04 27.44
C ILE A 946 -33.51 13.92 27.19
N PHE A 947 -34.79 14.17 27.45
CA PHE A 947 -35.87 13.20 27.23
C PHE A 947 -36.00 12.84 25.74
N PHE A 948 -35.92 13.81 24.82
CA PHE A 948 -35.99 13.55 23.38
C PHE A 948 -34.75 12.81 22.86
N ILE A 949 -33.56 13.14 23.37
CA ILE A 949 -32.30 12.43 23.07
C ILE A 949 -32.38 10.96 23.46
N THR A 950 -33.02 10.62 24.60
CA THR A 950 -33.16 9.21 25.03
C THR A 950 -34.08 8.38 24.14
N LYS A 951 -35.02 9.00 23.40
CA LYS A 951 -35.82 8.32 22.37
C LYS A 951 -35.05 8.08 21.06
N ILE A 952 -33.96 8.81 20.82
CA ILE A 952 -33.09 8.72 19.62
C ILE A 952 -31.90 7.79 19.92
N ASN A 953 -32.11 6.70 20.66
CA ASN A 953 -31.06 5.69 20.90
C ASN A 953 -30.72 4.82 19.67
N GLN A 954 -31.18 5.20 18.47
CA GLN A 954 -30.84 4.55 17.20
C GLN A 954 -29.64 5.17 16.47
N PHE A 955 -29.12 6.31 16.92
CA PHE A 955 -27.97 6.96 16.26
C PHE A 955 -26.81 7.11 17.26
N ILE A 956 -25.70 6.47 16.92
CA ILE A 956 -24.45 6.40 17.71
C ILE A 956 -23.82 7.81 17.76
N PHE A 957 -24.12 8.62 18.78
CA PHE A 957 -23.53 9.94 18.96
C PHE A 957 -22.49 10.01 20.09
N SER A 958 -21.46 10.85 19.93
CA SER A 958 -20.36 11.06 20.89
C SER A 958 -20.80 11.94 22.08
N LYS A 959 -20.07 11.90 23.21
CA LYS A 959 -20.35 12.71 24.42
C LYS A 959 -20.29 14.24 24.19
N GLU A 960 -19.73 14.68 23.07
CA GLU A 960 -19.58 16.09 22.69
C GLU A 960 -20.94 16.76 22.43
N TYR A 961 -21.93 15.99 21.96
CA TYR A 961 -23.30 16.45 21.72
C TYR A 961 -24.06 16.85 22.99
N ILE A 962 -23.57 16.49 24.18
CA ILE A 962 -24.20 16.85 25.47
C ILE A 962 -23.53 18.08 26.09
N ILE A 963 -22.21 18.18 25.96
CA ILE A 963 -21.41 19.23 26.62
C ILE A 963 -21.56 20.58 25.90
N ILE A 964 -21.63 20.56 24.57
CA ILE A 964 -21.72 21.77 23.75
C ILE A 964 -23.05 22.53 23.96
N PRO A 965 -24.25 21.89 23.95
CA PRO A 965 -25.51 22.57 24.25
C PRO A 965 -25.56 23.18 25.65
N ILE A 966 -24.97 22.51 26.66
CA ILE A 966 -24.92 23.02 28.04
C ILE A 966 -24.07 24.29 28.11
N LEU A 967 -22.91 24.32 27.47
CA LEU A 967 -22.03 25.49 27.43
C LEU A 967 -22.67 26.69 26.72
N ILE A 968 -23.48 26.43 25.70
CA ILE A 968 -24.15 27.47 24.91
C ILE A 968 -25.37 28.03 25.62
N ALA A 969 -26.12 27.19 26.34
CA ALA A 969 -27.15 27.65 27.25
C ALA A 969 -26.57 28.63 28.30
N ILE A 970 -25.34 28.39 28.78
CA ILE A 970 -24.64 29.29 29.72
C ILE A 970 -24.26 30.61 29.03
N LEU A 971 -23.69 30.58 27.82
CA LEU A 971 -23.29 31.80 27.08
C LEU A 971 -24.49 32.66 26.67
N ALA A 972 -25.57 32.05 26.19
CA ALA A 972 -26.80 32.77 25.85
C ALA A 972 -27.43 33.42 27.09
N LEU A 973 -27.32 32.78 28.27
CA LEU A 973 -27.76 33.35 29.54
C LEU A 973 -26.94 34.59 29.91
N ILE A 974 -25.63 34.57 29.64
CA ILE A 974 -24.72 35.72 29.85
C ILE A 974 -25.12 36.88 28.93
N VAL A 975 -25.32 36.66 27.63
CA VAL A 975 -25.76 37.69 26.67
C VAL A 975 -27.07 38.35 27.14
N VAL A 976 -28.00 37.56 27.65
CA VAL A 976 -29.27 38.04 28.20
C VAL A 976 -29.10 38.89 29.45
N ILE A 977 -28.24 38.48 30.38
CA ILE A 977 -27.96 39.25 31.60
C ILE A 977 -27.34 40.62 31.24
N PHE A 978 -26.46 40.66 30.25
CA PHE A 978 -25.86 41.90 29.74
C PHE A 978 -26.87 42.84 29.10
N TYR A 979 -27.73 42.33 28.22
CA TYR A 979 -28.73 43.16 27.57
C TYR A 979 -29.73 43.75 28.59
N LYS A 980 -30.02 43.03 29.68
CA LYS A 980 -30.80 43.55 30.82
C LYS A 980 -30.09 44.72 31.51
N TYR A 981 -28.78 44.58 31.74
CA TYR A 981 -27.95 45.62 32.37
C TYR A 981 -27.82 46.89 31.50
N GLU A 982 -27.67 46.76 30.18
CA GLU A 982 -27.51 47.92 29.26
C GLU A 982 -28.77 48.76 29.09
N LYS A 983 -29.95 48.12 29.06
CA LYS A 983 -31.23 48.79 28.76
C LYS A 983 -32.04 49.15 30.00
N ASN A 984 -31.67 48.65 31.18
CA ASN A 984 -32.27 48.89 32.51
C ASN A 984 -33.78 48.60 32.66
N ASN A 985 -34.53 48.42 31.58
CA ASN A 985 -35.99 48.28 31.59
C ASN A 985 -36.52 47.52 30.36
N THR A 986 -35.82 46.48 29.92
CA THR A 986 -36.30 45.60 28.84
C THR A 986 -37.16 44.48 29.39
N SER A 987 -38.34 44.27 28.78
CA SER A 987 -39.22 43.19 29.22
C SER A 987 -38.49 41.85 29.12
N ILE A 988 -38.57 41.08 30.20
CA ILE A 988 -37.86 39.80 30.36
C ILE A 988 -38.27 38.81 29.27
N LEU A 989 -39.45 38.99 28.69
CA LEU A 989 -39.92 38.25 27.53
C LEU A 989 -39.05 38.45 26.28
N LYS A 990 -38.59 39.69 25.98
CA LYS A 990 -37.73 39.95 24.81
C LYS A 990 -36.36 39.29 24.96
N LEU A 991 -35.83 39.32 26.18
CA LEU A 991 -34.58 38.66 26.55
C LEU A 991 -34.66 37.13 26.41
N PHE A 992 -35.78 36.57 26.85
CA PHE A 992 -36.03 35.14 26.75
C PHE A 992 -36.26 34.68 25.29
N ILE A 993 -36.91 35.50 24.46
CA ILE A 993 -37.07 35.21 23.02
C ILE A 993 -35.72 35.21 22.31
N ILE A 994 -34.84 36.17 22.61
CA ILE A 994 -33.47 36.20 22.07
C ILE A 994 -32.69 34.94 22.50
N PHE A 995 -32.81 34.53 23.77
CA PHE A 995 -32.20 33.30 24.29
C PHE A 995 -32.65 32.04 23.53
N ILE A 996 -33.96 31.92 23.29
CA ILE A 996 -34.52 30.78 22.56
C ILE A 996 -34.06 30.79 21.11
N MET A 997 -34.13 31.93 20.41
CA MET A 997 -33.69 32.03 19.01
C MET A 997 -32.21 31.66 18.83
N ILE A 998 -31.36 32.06 19.77
CA ILE A 998 -29.92 31.74 19.74
C ILE A 998 -29.68 30.24 19.90
N ASN A 999 -30.29 29.63 20.91
CA ASN A 999 -30.18 28.18 21.12
C ASN A 999 -30.76 27.41 19.93
N PHE A 1000 -31.84 27.93 19.34
CA PHE A 1000 -32.52 27.30 18.22
C PHE A 1000 -31.68 27.29 16.95
N ILE A 1001 -31.15 28.44 16.51
CA ILE A 1001 -30.27 28.54 15.32
C ILE A 1001 -29.07 27.60 15.47
N PHE A 1002 -28.54 27.48 16.69
CA PHE A 1002 -27.39 26.63 16.98
C PHE A 1002 -27.74 25.13 16.98
N ILE A 1003 -28.86 24.75 17.61
CA ILE A 1003 -29.36 23.37 17.60
C ILE A 1003 -29.70 22.97 16.15
N THR A 1004 -30.42 23.81 15.40
CA THR A 1004 -30.75 23.51 14.01
C THR A 1004 -29.51 23.44 13.12
N SER A 1005 -28.43 24.18 13.40
CA SER A 1005 -27.17 24.05 12.65
C SER A 1005 -26.33 22.83 13.05
N LEU A 1006 -26.51 22.30 14.26
CA LEU A 1006 -25.95 21.01 14.69
C LEU A 1006 -26.73 19.80 14.14
N TYR A 1007 -28.03 19.95 13.86
CA TYR A 1007 -28.93 18.87 13.44
C TYR A 1007 -29.34 18.92 11.96
N ALA A 1008 -29.04 20.00 11.21
CA ALA A 1008 -29.28 20.07 9.77
C ALA A 1008 -28.34 19.11 9.03
N PRO A 1009 -28.82 18.26 8.11
CA PRO A 1009 -27.96 17.33 7.40
C PRO A 1009 -26.95 18.04 6.51
N TYR A 1010 -25.71 17.55 6.54
CA TYR A 1010 -24.53 18.15 5.89
C TYR A 1010 -24.49 17.94 4.35
N SER A 1011 -25.63 17.62 3.73
CA SER A 1011 -25.91 17.72 2.29
C SER A 1011 -27.43 17.87 2.05
N GLN A 1012 -27.82 18.56 0.97
CA GLN A 1012 -29.23 18.81 0.64
C GLN A 1012 -30.04 17.51 0.42
N GLU A 1013 -29.43 16.51 -0.20
CA GLU A 1013 -30.05 15.21 -0.52
C GLU A 1013 -30.27 14.36 0.75
N GLY A 1014 -29.27 14.27 1.64
CA GLY A 1014 -29.44 13.64 2.96
C GLY A 1014 -30.38 14.41 3.89
N GLY A 1015 -30.57 15.72 3.64
CA GLY A 1015 -31.61 16.58 4.18
C GLY A 1015 -33.01 16.07 3.85
N LEU A 1016 -33.26 15.90 2.56
CA LEU A 1016 -34.55 15.50 2.01
C LEU A 1016 -34.88 14.03 2.31
N GLU A 1017 -33.91 13.12 2.24
CA GLU A 1017 -34.11 11.70 2.59
C GLU A 1017 -34.49 11.49 4.06
N ARG A 1018 -33.89 12.23 5.00
CA ARG A 1018 -34.25 12.13 6.43
C ARG A 1018 -35.61 12.74 6.76
N ILE A 1019 -36.04 13.75 5.99
CA ILE A 1019 -37.40 14.28 6.08
C ILE A 1019 -38.39 13.22 5.56
N GLN A 1020 -38.04 12.49 4.49
CA GLN A 1020 -38.87 11.41 3.92
C GLN A 1020 -38.89 10.10 4.74
N GLN A 1021 -37.86 9.81 5.53
CA GLN A 1021 -37.73 8.55 6.30
C GLN A 1021 -38.41 8.58 7.69
N ASN A 1022 -38.90 9.73 8.16
CA ASN A 1022 -39.72 9.76 9.37
C ASN A 1022 -41.17 9.37 9.04
N GLU A 1023 -41.69 8.29 9.62
CA GLU A 1023 -43.09 7.87 9.48
C GLU A 1023 -44.11 8.95 9.94
N TYR A 1024 -43.67 9.96 10.68
CA TYR A 1024 -44.49 11.12 11.05
C TYR A 1024 -44.72 12.14 9.91
N PHE A 1025 -44.04 12.00 8.77
CA PHE A 1025 -44.09 12.93 7.62
C PHE A 1025 -44.64 12.30 6.32
N LYS A 1026 -44.99 11.01 6.32
CA LYS A 1026 -46.03 10.51 5.42
C LYS A 1026 -47.40 10.87 6.00
#